data_AF-A0A7W1RXC6-F1
#
_entry.id   AF-A0A7W1RXC6-F1
#
_cell.length_a   1.000
_cell.length_b   1.000
_cell.length_c   1.000
_cell.angle_alpha   90.00
_cell.angle_beta   90.00
_cell.angle_gamma   90.00
#
_symmetry.space_group_name_H-M   'P 1'
#
loop_
_entity.id
_entity.type
_entity.pdbx_description
1 polymer ?
#
loop_
_entity_poly.entity_id
_entity_poly.type
_entity_poly.pdbx_seq_one_letter_code
_entity_poly.pdbx_strand_id
1 'polypeptide(L)'
;MTHRPAAAIAIAIALMLSASLPAADLAVREPESSAPAVARKPQRDRWSWNALHAKATPQGDLTWAPRPFAFTPGRSRRYIDFADGDDSRDGTSATTAWKHHPWDAAAVGAVRECRGVHTYVFKRGVAYRGTLSAAESGAPDDPIRLTSDPAWGDGEATICGSRQVAGWTRGAVHPAIPDGAKVWWVDLDFAPRNAWEVRGDTVARIALARDPNWTVTDPEDVMSGWYQWEQPQWWEGRNVTDVNGTGMHLGVDTQHLGGPAERYVGAHLWTEYGIVMGTPFATTIEAYDAERKAVAFQGTWYGASGTLPSGTRYFLEDKPHYLDADGEFWFDKQGEGGRLHLRLPGDRDPNQSRIEVAERVNIIDSRGMSHIEITGLTFAFTNTLWDLTLRWFHHPDVDPAAIRLIGSGRDIRIANCRFADVHKAIRFKAEGDQDLIDGVVVSDNDIERTDHGAIDLMNGDVFGKIHPPTGVLNQVAVLRNRLRDIGGRAIRSDHSHAIWINFARALELAGNVLERCYGSGIFVFGGRAGTTAEEAPLSRNLIHHNRVEQALLAANDWGAIETWMCGPHYVYGNISGNPNGYWNWKGMHKPRGETRLGFAYYFDGSYKNFVFNNVAWGLTSDATSTHCAQAAFYLAGPTVENQLFNNTAYRFFTGTQWSPRNGRGLYLGNLWLDLSSHAFRHGPVKEDAGPVEHEYPHRSIAYGRNVFHQVGEEFALIEERGRTHAGPDTMRAALEQNGALASDVGVVAERSPVRDAEAHDFRPAKGSVAIDAGAKVFVPWSLARPVGEWHFRRDNVDATVMPDSHLFLTAYASNLSAMPRYDLKGHGVSAQSFGDGPLENWTAGALSFDGRTTYASCAHDTIARPFSYQYPVEWEKHEERQATGEAKASPDIH
;
A
#
# COMPACT_ATOMS: atom_id res chain seq x y z
N MET A 1 6.44 11.91 -64.91
CA MET A 1 6.84 13.15 -65.61
C MET A 1 8.02 13.74 -64.85
N THR A 2 9.25 13.47 -65.32
CA THR A 2 10.20 14.47 -65.88
C THR A 2 10.77 15.41 -64.80
N HIS A 3 12.00 15.16 -64.30
CA HIS A 3 13.26 15.79 -64.74
C HIS A 3 13.12 17.33 -64.86
N ARG A 4 13.86 18.21 -64.16
CA ARG A 4 15.30 18.36 -63.80
C ARG A 4 15.43 19.77 -63.11
N PRO A 5 16.62 20.31 -62.73
CA PRO A 5 17.82 19.72 -62.13
C PRO A 5 18.50 20.61 -61.03
N ALA A 6 19.58 20.03 -60.49
CA ALA A 6 20.71 20.57 -59.70
C ALA A 6 21.19 22.01 -59.95
N ALA A 7 21.72 22.65 -58.90
CA ALA A 7 23.14 23.06 -58.78
C ALA A 7 23.34 24.08 -57.64
N ALA A 8 24.00 23.69 -56.54
CA ALA A 8 24.91 24.53 -55.74
C ALA A 8 25.32 23.82 -54.42
N ILE A 9 25.97 22.65 -54.54
CA ILE A 9 26.93 22.16 -53.55
C ILE A 9 28.22 21.90 -54.33
N ALA A 10 29.11 22.88 -54.32
CA ALA A 10 30.53 22.74 -54.57
C ALA A 10 31.14 24.11 -54.24
N ILE A 11 32.21 24.16 -53.44
CA ILE A 11 32.93 25.36 -52.96
C ILE A 11 32.52 25.86 -51.55
N ALA A 12 32.21 24.95 -50.62
CA ALA A 12 32.33 25.27 -49.18
C ALA A 12 32.89 24.12 -48.31
N ILE A 13 32.99 22.91 -48.87
CA ILE A 13 33.41 21.70 -48.11
C ILE A 13 34.92 21.38 -48.26
N ALA A 14 35.67 22.14 -49.06
CA ALA A 14 37.10 21.89 -49.31
C ALA A 14 38.06 22.92 -48.66
N LEU A 15 37.59 23.82 -47.79
CA LEU A 15 38.42 24.85 -47.14
C LEU A 15 38.27 24.95 -45.61
N MET A 16 37.64 23.97 -44.96
CA MET A 16 37.59 23.86 -43.49
C MET A 16 38.25 22.58 -42.93
N LEU A 17 39.12 21.93 -43.72
CA LEU A 17 39.93 20.78 -43.32
C LEU A 17 41.43 21.13 -43.32
N SER A 18 41.81 22.21 -42.64
CA SER A 18 43.21 22.52 -42.32
C SER A 18 43.38 23.60 -41.24
N ALA A 19 42.53 23.59 -40.21
CA ALA A 19 42.82 24.31 -38.97
C ALA A 19 43.16 23.28 -37.88
N SER A 20 44.45 23.04 -37.70
CA SER A 20 44.98 22.45 -36.49
C SER A 20 44.54 23.29 -35.28
N LEU A 21 43.57 22.79 -34.52
CA LEU A 21 43.32 23.32 -33.19
C LEU A 21 44.59 23.05 -32.36
N PRO A 22 45.20 24.07 -31.73
CA PRO A 22 46.29 23.81 -30.81
C PRO A 22 45.74 22.95 -29.68
N ALA A 23 46.51 21.94 -29.28
CA ALA A 23 46.29 21.24 -28.02
C ALA A 23 46.09 22.31 -26.94
N ALA A 24 44.88 22.40 -26.40
CA ALA A 24 44.68 23.17 -25.19
C ALA A 24 45.48 22.45 -24.12
N ASP A 25 46.63 23.02 -23.76
CA ASP A 25 47.30 22.69 -22.51
C ASP A 25 46.24 22.83 -21.41
N LEU A 26 45.73 21.70 -20.95
CA LEU A 26 45.02 21.57 -19.69
C LEU A 26 46.06 21.86 -18.61
N ALA A 27 46.37 23.14 -18.41
CA ALA A 27 47.07 23.61 -17.25
C ALA A 27 46.21 23.21 -16.06
N VAL A 28 46.61 22.12 -15.40
CA VAL A 28 46.08 21.70 -14.12
C VAL A 28 46.27 22.89 -13.17
N ARG A 29 45.17 23.62 -12.92
CA ARG A 29 45.13 24.58 -11.83
C ARG A 29 45.40 23.79 -10.56
N GLU A 30 46.45 24.16 -9.82
CA GLU A 30 46.58 23.69 -8.45
C GLU A 30 45.29 24.05 -7.69
N PRO A 31 44.76 23.13 -6.87
CA PRO A 31 43.57 23.41 -6.10
C PRO A 31 43.88 24.60 -5.18
N GLU A 32 43.22 25.73 -5.41
CA GLU A 32 43.11 26.76 -4.38
C GLU A 32 42.57 26.05 -3.13
N SER A 33 43.24 26.22 -1.99
CA SER A 33 42.77 25.64 -0.73
C SER A 33 41.38 26.20 -0.45
N SER A 34 40.34 25.46 -0.80
CA SER A 34 38.98 25.84 -0.50
C SER A 34 38.86 25.81 1.01
N ALA A 35 38.66 26.98 1.62
CA ALA A 35 38.29 27.04 3.03
C ALA A 35 37.15 26.03 3.28
N PRO A 36 37.17 25.28 4.39
CA PRO A 36 36.13 24.31 4.68
C PRO A 36 34.77 25.01 4.53
N ALA A 37 33.90 24.44 3.69
CA ALA A 37 32.60 25.00 3.41
C ALA A 37 31.91 25.27 4.75
N VAL A 38 31.63 26.54 5.04
CA VAL A 38 30.92 26.94 6.25
C VAL A 38 29.62 26.14 6.26
N ALA A 39 29.44 25.29 7.28
CA ALA A 39 28.25 24.48 7.43
C ALA A 39 27.03 25.40 7.36
N ARG A 40 26.27 25.32 6.25
CA ARG A 40 25.04 26.08 6.11
C ARG A 40 24.14 25.70 7.29
N LYS A 41 23.68 26.68 8.08
CA LYS A 41 22.68 26.42 9.11
C LYS A 41 21.50 25.69 8.45
N PRO A 42 21.11 24.50 8.94
CA PRO A 42 20.00 23.77 8.35
C PRO A 42 18.75 24.64 8.36
N GLN A 43 18.18 24.93 7.19
CA GLN A 43 16.88 25.59 7.09
C GLN A 43 15.81 24.55 7.43
N ARG A 44 15.68 24.21 8.72
CA ARG A 44 14.81 23.13 9.19
C ARG A 44 13.37 23.34 8.76
N ASP A 45 12.87 24.56 8.70
CA ASP A 45 11.45 24.80 8.39
C ASP A 45 11.13 24.88 6.88
N ARG A 46 12.14 24.76 6.00
CA ARG A 46 11.96 24.96 4.56
C ARG A 46 11.31 23.77 3.85
N TRP A 47 11.49 22.56 4.36
CA TRP A 47 11.15 21.32 3.66
C TRP A 47 10.10 20.53 4.43
N SER A 48 9.11 19.97 3.74
CA SER A 48 8.00 19.23 4.36
C SER A 48 8.49 18.06 5.21
N TRP A 49 9.49 17.32 4.74
CA TRP A 49 10.09 16.18 5.47
C TRP A 49 10.79 16.53 6.79
N ASN A 50 11.06 17.83 7.05
CA ASN A 50 11.54 18.28 8.35
C ASN A 50 10.41 18.58 9.34
N ALA A 51 9.18 18.73 8.86
CA ALA A 51 8.02 18.93 9.72
C ALA A 51 7.59 17.61 10.36
N LEU A 52 7.13 17.68 11.60
CA LEU A 52 6.43 16.57 12.23
C LEU A 52 4.99 16.57 11.72
N HIS A 53 4.64 15.54 10.95
CA HIS A 53 3.29 15.33 10.45
C HIS A 53 2.42 14.55 11.45
N ALA A 54 2.96 14.07 12.56
CA ALA A 54 2.19 13.51 13.67
C ALA A 54 2.68 14.10 14.98
N LYS A 55 1.87 14.02 16.05
CA LYS A 55 2.31 14.44 17.38
C LYS A 55 3.03 13.27 18.06
N ALA A 56 4.35 13.43 18.24
CA ALA A 56 5.14 12.52 19.05
C ALA A 56 4.78 12.65 20.54
N THR A 57 4.56 11.52 21.21
CA THR A 57 4.34 11.48 22.66
C THR A 57 5.67 11.51 23.41
N PRO A 58 5.69 11.81 24.72
CA PRO A 58 6.91 11.75 25.51
C PRO A 58 7.62 10.38 25.48
N GLN A 59 6.87 9.29 25.25
CA GLN A 59 7.35 7.92 25.17
C GLN A 59 7.90 7.55 23.78
N GLY A 60 7.71 8.42 22.77
CA GLY A 60 8.17 8.18 21.39
C GLY A 60 7.11 7.56 20.47
N ASP A 61 5.88 7.42 20.95
CA ASP A 61 4.72 7.00 20.14
C ASP A 61 4.20 8.17 19.26
N LEU A 62 3.35 7.88 18.28
CA LEU A 62 2.73 8.86 17.39
C LEU A 62 1.23 8.90 17.58
N THR A 63 0.69 10.12 17.64
CA THR A 63 -0.76 10.38 17.74
C THR A 63 -1.22 11.28 16.60
N TRP A 64 -2.47 11.08 16.20
CA TRP A 64 -3.07 11.86 15.12
C TRP A 64 -3.12 13.34 15.48
N ALA A 65 -2.66 14.19 14.58
CA ALA A 65 -2.52 15.63 14.79
C ALA A 65 -2.97 16.41 13.55
N PRO A 66 -4.28 16.40 13.24
CA PRO A 66 -4.78 17.08 12.05
C PRO A 66 -4.65 18.59 12.21
N ARG A 67 -4.48 19.30 11.09
CA ARG A 67 -4.69 20.75 11.05
C ARG A 67 -6.17 21.05 11.27
N PRO A 68 -6.53 22.03 12.11
CA PRO A 68 -7.94 22.39 12.32
C PRO A 68 -8.61 22.80 11.01
N PHE A 69 -9.87 22.40 10.84
CA PHE A 69 -10.70 22.86 9.73
C PHE A 69 -10.91 24.38 9.82
N ALA A 70 -10.75 25.06 8.69
CA ALA A 70 -11.04 26.48 8.55
C ALA A 70 -11.84 26.72 7.27
N PHE A 71 -13.05 27.25 7.42
CA PHE A 71 -13.86 27.65 6.26
C PHE A 71 -13.18 28.80 5.52
N THR A 72 -12.86 28.59 4.25
CA THR A 72 -12.22 29.59 3.38
C THR A 72 -13.11 29.83 2.16
N PRO A 73 -13.87 30.94 2.10
CA PRO A 73 -14.73 31.22 0.97
C PRO A 73 -13.93 31.70 -0.25
N GLY A 74 -14.32 31.25 -1.43
CA GLY A 74 -13.90 31.81 -2.70
C GLY A 74 -14.67 33.10 -3.06
N ARG A 75 -14.42 33.62 -4.27
CA ARG A 75 -14.99 34.90 -4.75
C ARG A 75 -16.51 34.89 -4.89
N SER A 76 -17.09 33.73 -5.19
CA SER A 76 -18.53 33.52 -5.32
C SER A 76 -18.96 32.33 -4.47
N ARG A 77 -20.12 32.45 -3.82
CA ARG A 77 -20.67 31.43 -2.91
C ARG A 77 -22.05 30.98 -3.37
N ARG A 78 -22.33 29.69 -3.18
CA ARG A 78 -23.65 29.08 -3.35
C ARG A 78 -23.98 28.23 -2.12
N TYR A 79 -25.13 28.48 -1.52
CA TYR A 79 -25.58 27.82 -0.30
C TYR A 79 -26.53 26.67 -0.67
N ILE A 80 -26.31 25.49 -0.08
CA ILE A 80 -27.07 24.27 -0.34
C ILE A 80 -27.67 23.76 0.98
N ASP A 81 -29.00 23.70 1.01
CA ASP A 81 -29.82 23.15 2.09
C ASP A 81 -30.77 22.12 1.49
N PHE A 82 -30.37 20.84 1.51
CA PHE A 82 -31.17 19.77 0.92
C PHE A 82 -32.55 19.60 1.58
N ALA A 83 -32.70 20.00 2.85
CA ALA A 83 -33.94 19.86 3.60
C ALA A 83 -34.96 20.95 3.22
N ASP A 84 -34.54 22.23 3.26
CA ASP A 84 -35.45 23.38 3.16
C ASP A 84 -35.15 24.32 1.96
N GLY A 85 -34.15 23.98 1.15
CA GLY A 85 -33.74 24.74 -0.04
C GLY A 85 -34.70 24.60 -1.22
N ASP A 86 -34.51 25.47 -2.20
CA ASP A 86 -35.33 25.51 -3.42
C ASP A 86 -34.45 25.92 -4.62
N ASP A 87 -34.46 25.09 -5.66
CA ASP A 87 -33.64 25.27 -6.86
C ASP A 87 -34.09 26.44 -7.77
N SER A 88 -35.24 27.07 -7.46
CA SER A 88 -35.66 28.30 -8.13
C SER A 88 -35.01 29.57 -7.57
N ARG A 89 -34.34 29.49 -6.41
CA ARG A 89 -33.71 30.63 -5.73
C ARG A 89 -32.32 30.94 -6.32
N ASP A 90 -31.73 32.07 -5.93
CA ASP A 90 -30.41 32.47 -6.42
C ASP A 90 -29.22 31.76 -5.74
N GLY A 91 -29.44 31.11 -4.58
CA GLY A 91 -28.41 30.38 -3.85
C GLY A 91 -27.33 31.26 -3.23
N THR A 92 -27.43 32.59 -3.28
CA THR A 92 -26.34 33.51 -2.90
C THR A 92 -26.26 33.77 -1.39
N SER A 93 -27.26 33.34 -0.62
CA SER A 93 -27.32 33.49 0.83
C SER A 93 -27.92 32.26 1.51
N ALA A 94 -27.71 32.13 2.83
CA ALA A 94 -28.30 31.06 3.64
C ALA A 94 -29.84 31.00 3.56
N THR A 95 -30.53 32.13 3.41
CA THR A 95 -32.00 32.19 3.30
C THR A 95 -32.50 31.93 1.88
N THR A 96 -31.64 32.06 0.87
CA THR A 96 -31.94 31.78 -0.53
C THR A 96 -31.28 30.49 -1.04
N ALA A 97 -30.91 29.59 -0.11
CA ALA A 97 -30.20 28.35 -0.42
C ALA A 97 -30.95 27.46 -1.41
N TRP A 98 -30.17 26.78 -2.25
CA TRP A 98 -30.60 25.75 -3.17
C TRP A 98 -30.88 24.44 -2.47
N LYS A 99 -31.69 23.59 -3.10
CA LYS A 99 -31.89 22.23 -2.61
C LYS A 99 -30.76 21.31 -3.06
N HIS A 100 -30.37 21.42 -4.33
CA HIS A 100 -29.37 20.57 -4.95
C HIS A 100 -28.10 21.33 -5.30
N HIS A 101 -27.01 20.58 -5.46
CA HIS A 101 -25.79 21.04 -6.12
C HIS A 101 -26.00 21.00 -7.65
N PRO A 102 -25.39 21.89 -8.46
CA PRO A 102 -25.49 21.86 -9.93
C PRO A 102 -25.03 20.57 -10.61
N TRP A 103 -24.15 19.81 -9.95
CA TRP A 103 -23.66 18.50 -10.40
C TRP A 103 -24.61 17.34 -10.07
N ASP A 104 -25.70 17.60 -9.36
CA ASP A 104 -26.73 16.61 -9.08
C ASP A 104 -27.69 16.47 -10.26
N ALA A 105 -27.98 15.23 -10.67
CA ALA A 105 -28.92 14.97 -11.74
C ALA A 105 -30.36 15.43 -11.42
N ALA A 106 -30.71 15.55 -10.13
CA ALA A 106 -31.99 16.05 -9.66
C ALA A 106 -32.07 17.59 -9.63
N ALA A 107 -30.97 18.31 -9.84
CA ALA A 107 -30.99 19.76 -9.89
C ALA A 107 -31.86 20.27 -11.05
N VAL A 108 -32.67 21.29 -10.78
CA VAL A 108 -33.54 21.94 -11.77
C VAL A 108 -33.34 23.45 -11.80
N GLY A 109 -34.02 24.14 -12.72
CA GLY A 109 -34.05 25.61 -12.77
C GLY A 109 -32.67 26.25 -12.85
N ALA A 110 -32.49 27.35 -12.09
CA ALA A 110 -31.26 28.14 -12.09
C ALA A 110 -30.04 27.36 -11.60
N VAL A 111 -30.23 26.37 -10.72
CA VAL A 111 -29.16 25.49 -10.22
C VAL A 111 -28.57 24.67 -11.34
N ARG A 112 -29.42 24.01 -12.13
CA ARG A 112 -28.98 23.15 -13.25
C ARG A 112 -28.22 23.93 -14.32
N GLU A 113 -28.52 25.22 -14.48
CA GLU A 113 -27.86 26.12 -15.42
C GLU A 113 -26.60 26.78 -14.87
N CYS A 114 -26.39 26.72 -13.54
CA CYS A 114 -25.21 27.31 -12.90
C CYS A 114 -23.92 26.66 -13.41
N ARG A 115 -22.94 27.48 -13.79
CA ARG A 115 -21.61 27.08 -14.26
C ARG A 115 -20.55 27.98 -13.68
N GLY A 116 -19.31 27.50 -13.68
CA GLY A 116 -18.12 28.26 -13.31
C GLY A 116 -17.65 28.03 -11.87
N VAL A 117 -16.74 28.90 -11.43
CA VAL A 117 -15.98 28.71 -10.19
C VAL A 117 -16.72 29.28 -8.98
N HIS A 118 -17.20 28.40 -8.10
CA HIS A 118 -17.92 28.77 -6.89
C HIS A 118 -17.45 27.97 -5.67
N THR A 119 -17.70 28.54 -4.48
CA THR A 119 -17.71 27.82 -3.21
C THR A 119 -19.13 27.39 -2.89
N TYR A 120 -19.37 26.08 -2.96
CA TYR A 120 -20.61 25.43 -2.58
C TYR A 120 -20.55 25.10 -1.09
N VAL A 121 -21.35 25.81 -0.30
CA VAL A 121 -21.46 25.66 1.15
C VAL A 121 -22.66 24.77 1.44
N PHE A 122 -22.43 23.59 2.02
CA PHE A 122 -23.46 22.67 2.48
C PHE A 122 -23.83 23.00 3.93
N LYS A 123 -25.13 23.11 4.22
CA LYS A 123 -25.63 23.39 5.57
C LYS A 123 -25.28 22.25 6.52
N ARG A 124 -24.74 22.58 7.70
CA ARG A 124 -24.47 21.60 8.76
C ARG A 124 -25.78 21.11 9.39
N GLY A 125 -25.80 19.84 9.80
CA GLY A 125 -26.99 19.18 10.36
C GLY A 125 -27.96 18.64 9.32
N VAL A 126 -27.61 18.76 8.04
CA VAL A 126 -28.44 18.31 6.91
C VAL A 126 -27.77 17.14 6.20
N ALA A 127 -28.56 16.11 5.90
CA ALA A 127 -28.16 14.99 5.06
C ALA A 127 -28.53 15.28 3.60
N TYR A 128 -27.52 15.55 2.77
CA TYR A 128 -27.65 15.68 1.33
C TYR A 128 -27.72 14.29 0.68
N ARG A 129 -28.79 13.99 -0.07
CA ARG A 129 -29.04 12.64 -0.64
C ARG A 129 -29.05 12.65 -2.17
N GLY A 130 -27.92 13.07 -2.74
CA GLY A 130 -27.71 13.11 -4.17
C GLY A 130 -26.34 12.57 -4.57
N THR A 131 -26.17 12.28 -5.85
CA THR A 131 -24.88 11.91 -6.45
C THR A 131 -24.41 13.08 -7.32
N LEU A 132 -23.14 13.46 -7.18
CA LEU A 132 -22.54 14.59 -7.86
C LEU A 132 -21.65 14.10 -9.00
N SER A 133 -22.07 14.36 -10.24
CA SER A 133 -21.25 14.13 -11.44
C SER A 133 -20.39 15.37 -11.72
N ALA A 134 -19.17 15.39 -11.19
CA ALA A 134 -18.28 16.53 -11.33
C ALA A 134 -17.74 16.64 -12.75
N ALA A 135 -18.09 17.73 -13.44
CA ALA A 135 -17.78 17.97 -14.84
C ALA A 135 -17.10 19.33 -15.11
N GLU A 136 -16.70 20.05 -14.05
CA GLU A 136 -16.09 21.38 -14.14
C GLU A 136 -14.77 21.42 -13.38
N SER A 137 -13.94 22.42 -13.70
CA SER A 137 -12.67 22.67 -13.05
C SER A 137 -12.58 24.12 -12.61
N GLY A 138 -11.90 24.36 -11.50
CA GLY A 138 -11.51 25.69 -11.06
C GLY A 138 -10.30 26.23 -11.81
N ALA A 139 -9.65 27.21 -11.21
CA ALA A 139 -8.35 27.74 -11.62
C ALA A 139 -7.35 27.64 -10.45
N PRO A 140 -6.02 27.65 -10.69
CA PRO A 140 -5.01 27.51 -9.64
C PRO A 140 -5.20 28.45 -8.43
N ASP A 141 -5.57 29.71 -8.68
CA ASP A 141 -5.78 30.72 -7.63
C ASP A 141 -7.27 30.89 -7.24
N ASP A 142 -8.16 30.12 -7.85
CA ASP A 142 -9.61 30.18 -7.64
C ASP A 142 -10.22 28.78 -7.89
N PRO A 143 -10.02 27.82 -6.97
CA PRO A 143 -10.56 26.48 -7.13
C PRO A 143 -12.07 26.45 -6.87
N ILE A 144 -12.76 25.46 -7.45
CA ILE A 144 -14.12 25.11 -7.05
C ILE A 144 -14.03 24.44 -5.68
N ARG A 145 -14.87 24.88 -4.73
CA ARG A 145 -14.84 24.40 -3.35
C ARG A 145 -16.16 23.77 -2.97
N LEU A 146 -16.13 22.55 -2.44
CA LEU A 146 -17.27 21.91 -1.77
C LEU A 146 -16.93 21.88 -0.28
N THR A 147 -17.70 22.60 0.53
CA THR A 147 -17.35 22.80 1.95
C THR A 147 -18.56 23.05 2.84
N SER A 148 -18.32 23.23 4.14
CA SER A 148 -19.32 23.68 5.11
C SER A 148 -18.85 24.95 5.83
N ASP A 149 -19.79 25.75 6.31
CA ASP A 149 -19.50 26.90 7.18
C ASP A 149 -19.87 26.52 8.62
N PRO A 150 -18.91 26.49 9.57
CA PRO A 150 -19.19 26.20 10.96
C PRO A 150 -20.22 27.14 11.61
N ALA A 151 -20.46 28.32 11.04
CA ALA A 151 -21.46 29.28 11.50
C ALA A 151 -22.87 29.06 10.89
N TRP A 152 -23.05 28.09 10.00
CA TRP A 152 -24.33 27.83 9.33
C TRP A 152 -24.83 26.39 9.52
N GLY A 153 -25.79 26.24 10.44
CA GLY A 153 -26.31 24.95 10.90
C GLY A 153 -25.46 24.33 12.01
N ASP A 154 -25.99 23.28 12.65
CA ASP A 154 -25.35 22.57 13.76
C ASP A 154 -25.13 21.10 13.41
N GLY A 155 -24.00 20.51 13.79
CA GLY A 155 -23.66 19.11 13.48
C GLY A 155 -22.80 18.94 12.23
N GLU A 156 -22.92 17.81 11.53
CA GLU A 156 -22.12 17.53 10.32
C GLU A 156 -22.89 17.87 9.05
N ALA A 157 -22.21 18.35 8.01
CA ALA A 157 -22.78 18.45 6.66
C ALA A 157 -22.53 17.13 5.94
N THR A 158 -23.53 16.24 5.96
CA THR A 158 -23.36 14.85 5.51
C THR A 158 -23.88 14.66 4.09
N ILE A 159 -23.02 14.20 3.18
CA ILE A 159 -23.41 13.67 1.88
C ILE A 159 -23.61 12.16 2.04
N CYS A 160 -24.85 11.71 1.80
CA CYS A 160 -25.35 10.43 2.25
C CYS A 160 -25.70 9.52 1.07
N GLY A 161 -25.10 8.33 1.04
CA GLY A 161 -25.35 7.31 0.03
C GLY A 161 -26.63 6.49 0.25
N SER A 162 -27.27 6.62 1.42
CA SER A 162 -28.46 5.84 1.78
C SER A 162 -29.75 6.64 1.63
N ARG A 163 -30.86 5.92 1.80
CA ARG A 163 -32.21 6.46 2.01
C ARG A 163 -32.68 6.06 3.41
N GLN A 164 -33.35 7.00 4.10
CA GLN A 164 -34.07 6.65 5.33
C GLN A 164 -35.35 5.89 4.97
N VAL A 165 -35.53 4.71 5.53
CA VAL A 165 -36.66 3.82 5.23
C VAL A 165 -37.60 3.71 6.43
N ALA A 166 -38.90 3.85 6.17
CA ALA A 166 -39.98 3.78 7.14
C ALA A 166 -41.17 2.98 6.56
N GLY A 167 -42.25 2.80 7.34
CA GLY A 167 -43.45 2.10 6.87
C GLY A 167 -43.30 0.58 6.93
N TRP A 168 -42.61 0.08 7.95
CA TRP A 168 -42.31 -1.34 8.09
C TRP A 168 -43.55 -2.13 8.50
N THR A 169 -43.77 -3.27 7.85
CA THR A 169 -44.85 -4.22 8.16
C THR A 169 -44.30 -5.41 8.93
N ARG A 170 -44.93 -5.76 10.05
CA ARG A 170 -44.53 -6.92 10.86
C ARG A 170 -45.05 -8.22 10.26
N GLY A 171 -44.23 -9.26 10.30
CA GLY A 171 -44.59 -10.62 9.89
C GLY A 171 -44.20 -10.91 8.44
N ALA A 172 -43.02 -11.49 8.26
CA ALA A 172 -42.59 -12.03 6.97
C ALA A 172 -43.31 -13.36 6.69
N VAL A 173 -43.84 -13.51 5.48
CA VAL A 173 -44.57 -14.72 5.02
C VAL A 173 -43.71 -15.66 4.17
N HIS A 174 -42.44 -15.31 3.92
CA HIS A 174 -41.55 -16.14 3.12
C HIS A 174 -41.28 -17.47 3.86
N PRO A 175 -41.57 -18.64 3.27
CA PRO A 175 -41.57 -19.91 3.99
C PRO A 175 -40.18 -20.35 4.48
N ALA A 176 -39.12 -19.85 3.86
CA ALA A 176 -37.75 -20.15 4.25
C ALA A 176 -37.19 -19.23 5.36
N ILE A 177 -37.90 -18.17 5.76
CA ILE A 177 -37.45 -17.27 6.84
C ILE A 177 -37.87 -17.89 8.18
N PRO A 178 -36.93 -18.24 9.07
CA PRO A 178 -37.25 -18.72 10.40
C PRO A 178 -37.94 -17.64 11.24
N ASP A 179 -38.88 -18.03 12.11
CA ASP A 179 -39.57 -17.11 13.01
C ASP A 179 -40.13 -15.83 12.34
N GLY A 180 -40.70 -15.95 11.12
CA GLY A 180 -41.14 -14.81 10.31
C GLY A 180 -42.03 -13.77 11.02
N ALA A 181 -42.73 -14.15 12.10
CA ALA A 181 -43.50 -13.24 12.96
C ALA A 181 -42.66 -12.16 13.70
N LYS A 182 -41.35 -12.40 13.86
CA LYS A 182 -40.37 -11.46 14.43
C LYS A 182 -39.73 -10.54 13.39
N VAL A 183 -39.86 -10.89 12.11
CA VAL A 183 -39.25 -10.18 10.99
C VAL A 183 -40.20 -9.11 10.46
N TRP A 184 -39.66 -7.93 10.19
CA TRP A 184 -40.35 -6.82 9.55
C TRP A 184 -39.95 -6.73 8.09
N TRP A 185 -40.79 -6.14 7.25
CA TRP A 185 -40.48 -5.96 5.85
C TRP A 185 -41.03 -4.66 5.25
N VAL A 186 -40.41 -4.23 4.16
CA VAL A 186 -40.80 -3.09 3.34
C VAL A 186 -40.34 -3.32 1.90
N ASP A 187 -41.12 -2.84 0.93
CA ASP A 187 -40.76 -2.93 -0.49
C ASP A 187 -39.96 -1.69 -0.90
N LEU A 188 -38.89 -1.89 -1.67
CA LEU A 188 -37.96 -0.86 -2.15
C LEU A 188 -37.87 -0.90 -3.68
N ASP A 189 -37.62 0.26 -4.27
CA ASP A 189 -37.39 0.46 -5.71
C ASP A 189 -35.89 0.36 -6.10
N PHE A 190 -35.03 0.00 -5.16
CA PHE A 190 -33.59 -0.22 -5.33
C PHE A 190 -33.10 -1.43 -4.53
N ALA A 191 -31.89 -1.92 -4.83
CA ALA A 191 -31.32 -3.11 -4.21
C ALA A 191 -30.16 -2.79 -3.24
N PRO A 192 -30.37 -2.88 -1.91
CA PRO A 192 -29.35 -2.59 -0.91
C PRO A 192 -28.48 -3.80 -0.58
N ARG A 193 -27.17 -3.55 -0.39
CA ARG A 193 -26.24 -4.50 0.25
C ARG A 193 -25.89 -4.13 1.69
N ASN A 194 -26.32 -2.96 2.16
CA ASN A 194 -26.02 -2.46 3.50
C ASN A 194 -27.23 -1.78 4.14
N ALA A 195 -27.38 -1.96 5.46
CA ALA A 195 -28.37 -1.29 6.28
C ALA A 195 -27.79 -0.94 7.66
N TRP A 196 -28.27 0.17 8.25
CA TRP A 196 -27.85 0.64 9.57
C TRP A 196 -29.04 1.10 10.40
N GLU A 197 -28.96 0.86 11.70
CA GLU A 197 -29.79 1.51 12.70
C GLU A 197 -29.03 2.71 13.27
N VAL A 198 -29.63 3.90 13.20
CA VAL A 198 -29.08 5.13 13.76
C VAL A 198 -29.84 5.50 15.02
N ARG A 199 -29.12 5.65 16.14
CA ARG A 199 -29.66 5.97 17.48
C ARG A 199 -28.86 7.10 18.11
N GLY A 200 -29.36 8.32 18.01
CA GLY A 200 -28.57 9.51 18.35
C GLY A 200 -27.28 9.53 17.53
N ASP A 201 -26.14 9.63 18.22
CA ASP A 201 -24.81 9.60 17.60
C ASP A 201 -24.25 8.18 17.37
N THR A 202 -25.01 7.14 17.73
CA THR A 202 -24.60 5.75 17.54
C THR A 202 -25.13 5.23 16.21
N VAL A 203 -24.23 4.72 15.38
CA VAL A 203 -24.54 3.98 14.16
C VAL A 203 -24.22 2.51 14.41
N ALA A 204 -25.20 1.64 14.20
CA ALA A 204 -25.02 0.20 14.24
C ALA A 204 -25.30 -0.39 12.86
N ARG A 205 -24.28 -0.99 12.23
CA ARG A 205 -24.48 -1.77 11.00
C ARG A 205 -25.25 -3.04 11.31
N ILE A 206 -26.25 -3.32 10.50
CA ILE A 206 -27.08 -4.53 10.57
C ILE A 206 -26.42 -5.55 9.63
N ALA A 207 -26.19 -6.78 10.10
CA ALA A 207 -25.54 -7.79 9.29
C ALA A 207 -26.48 -8.22 8.14
N LEU A 208 -25.93 -8.45 6.95
CA LEU A 208 -26.65 -9.23 5.96
C LEU A 208 -26.74 -10.66 6.51
N ALA A 209 -27.92 -11.27 6.39
CA ALA A 209 -28.27 -12.56 6.98
C ALA A 209 -27.21 -13.62 6.65
N ARG A 210 -26.63 -14.22 7.68
CA ARG A 210 -25.42 -15.05 7.57
C ARG A 210 -25.40 -16.23 8.53
N ASP A 211 -24.59 -17.24 8.18
CA ASP A 211 -24.39 -18.46 8.97
C ASP A 211 -22.89 -18.81 8.99
N PRO A 212 -22.23 -18.86 10.17
CA PRO A 212 -22.80 -18.69 11.50
C PRO A 212 -23.07 -17.22 11.88
N ASN A 213 -23.88 -17.03 12.91
CA ASN A 213 -24.09 -15.74 13.56
C ASN A 213 -22.99 -15.42 14.60
N TRP A 214 -21.75 -15.25 14.13
CA TRP A 214 -20.59 -15.08 15.03
C TRP A 214 -20.41 -13.65 15.56
N THR A 215 -19.74 -13.56 16.70
CA THR A 215 -19.18 -12.32 17.26
C THR A 215 -17.68 -12.45 17.37
N VAL A 216 -16.96 -11.33 17.24
CA VAL A 216 -15.49 -11.32 17.37
C VAL A 216 -15.14 -11.46 18.86
N THR A 217 -14.57 -12.60 19.25
CA THR A 217 -14.12 -12.88 20.62
C THR A 217 -12.61 -12.73 20.78
N ASP A 218 -11.83 -12.98 19.73
CA ASP A 218 -10.42 -12.63 19.63
C ASP A 218 -10.25 -11.44 18.65
N PRO A 219 -9.86 -10.24 19.11
CA PRO A 219 -9.65 -9.09 18.24
C PRO A 219 -8.46 -9.25 17.28
N GLU A 220 -7.57 -10.20 17.56
CA GLU A 220 -6.37 -10.57 16.80
C GLU A 220 -6.67 -11.70 15.79
N ASP A 221 -7.83 -12.35 15.92
CA ASP A 221 -8.36 -13.31 14.96
C ASP A 221 -9.88 -13.11 14.78
N VAL A 222 -10.22 -12.10 13.97
CA VAL A 222 -11.60 -11.65 13.73
C VAL A 222 -12.49 -12.70 13.03
N MET A 223 -11.88 -13.77 12.51
CA MET A 223 -12.53 -14.88 11.81
C MET A 223 -12.55 -16.17 12.66
N SER A 224 -12.14 -16.13 13.92
CA SER A 224 -12.13 -17.30 14.83
C SER A 224 -13.49 -18.00 14.99
N GLY A 225 -14.59 -17.28 14.79
CA GLY A 225 -15.96 -17.81 14.82
C GLY A 225 -16.48 -18.38 13.50
N TRP A 226 -15.68 -18.42 12.44
CA TRP A 226 -16.07 -18.97 11.13
C TRP A 226 -16.01 -20.49 11.12
N TYR A 227 -16.75 -21.10 10.19
CA TYR A 227 -16.63 -22.53 9.91
C TYR A 227 -15.28 -22.84 9.24
N GLN A 228 -14.89 -24.11 9.24
CA GLN A 228 -13.62 -24.57 8.72
C GLN A 228 -13.83 -25.72 7.74
N TRP A 229 -13.15 -25.67 6.61
CA TRP A 229 -13.15 -26.76 5.65
C TRP A 229 -12.37 -27.98 6.17
N GLU A 230 -12.96 -29.18 6.08
CA GLU A 230 -12.31 -30.42 6.53
C GLU A 230 -11.27 -30.94 5.52
N GLN A 231 -11.61 -30.85 4.23
CA GLN A 231 -10.76 -31.17 3.06
C GLN A 231 -9.75 -32.30 3.26
N PRO A 232 -10.22 -33.56 3.41
CA PRO A 232 -9.34 -34.71 3.51
C PRO A 232 -8.45 -34.82 2.27
N GLN A 233 -7.17 -35.14 2.48
CA GLN A 233 -6.19 -35.33 1.40
C GLN A 233 -6.12 -34.19 0.38
N TRP A 234 -6.32 -32.94 0.83
CA TRP A 234 -6.33 -31.77 -0.06
C TRP A 234 -5.06 -31.63 -0.93
N TRP A 235 -3.92 -32.12 -0.45
CA TRP A 235 -2.64 -32.15 -1.18
C TRP A 235 -2.66 -33.04 -2.44
N GLU A 236 -3.66 -33.91 -2.59
CA GLU A 236 -3.85 -34.75 -3.77
C GLU A 236 -4.66 -34.02 -4.86
N GLY A 237 -5.14 -32.80 -4.61
CA GLY A 237 -5.91 -32.00 -5.57
C GLY A 237 -7.29 -32.59 -5.91
N ARG A 238 -7.82 -33.46 -5.05
CA ARG A 238 -9.06 -34.23 -5.31
C ARG A 238 -10.35 -33.53 -4.93
N ASN A 239 -10.27 -32.44 -4.18
CA ASN A 239 -11.44 -31.70 -3.70
C ASN A 239 -11.93 -30.69 -4.74
N VAL A 240 -12.16 -31.20 -5.95
CA VAL A 240 -12.68 -30.46 -7.09
C VAL A 240 -13.82 -31.25 -7.72
N THR A 241 -14.74 -30.55 -8.38
CA THR A 241 -15.85 -31.16 -9.12
C THR A 241 -16.10 -30.41 -10.41
N ASP A 242 -16.75 -31.05 -11.37
CA ASP A 242 -17.28 -30.37 -12.55
C ASP A 242 -18.73 -29.96 -12.30
N VAL A 243 -19.05 -28.69 -12.55
CA VAL A 243 -20.43 -28.19 -12.61
C VAL A 243 -20.61 -27.53 -13.97
N ASN A 244 -21.44 -28.15 -14.82
CA ASN A 244 -21.75 -27.65 -16.17
C ASN A 244 -20.51 -27.37 -17.04
N GLY A 245 -19.47 -28.22 -16.97
CA GLY A 245 -18.24 -28.07 -17.75
C GLY A 245 -17.22 -27.09 -17.15
N THR A 246 -17.46 -26.59 -15.93
CA THR A 246 -16.52 -25.75 -15.19
C THR A 246 -15.99 -26.53 -13.99
N GLY A 247 -14.67 -26.76 -13.96
CA GLY A 247 -13.99 -27.32 -12.79
C GLY A 247 -13.99 -26.33 -11.63
N MET A 248 -14.49 -26.73 -10.47
CA MET A 248 -14.70 -25.92 -9.27
C MET A 248 -14.09 -26.58 -8.05
N HIS A 249 -13.87 -25.81 -6.98
CA HIS A 249 -13.59 -26.38 -5.67
C HIS A 249 -14.83 -27.12 -5.15
N LEU A 250 -14.60 -28.21 -4.42
CA LEU A 250 -15.62 -28.92 -3.66
C LEU A 250 -15.27 -28.78 -2.17
N GLY A 251 -15.91 -27.83 -1.48
CA GLY A 251 -15.72 -27.57 -0.05
C GLY A 251 -16.48 -28.55 0.82
N VAL A 252 -15.78 -29.34 1.64
CA VAL A 252 -16.37 -30.35 2.53
C VAL A 252 -16.41 -29.84 3.98
N ASP A 253 -17.58 -29.88 4.62
CA ASP A 253 -17.76 -29.70 6.06
C ASP A 253 -18.92 -30.59 6.52
N THR A 254 -18.58 -31.70 7.20
CA THR A 254 -19.58 -32.70 7.59
C THR A 254 -20.40 -32.31 8.81
N GLN A 255 -20.00 -31.25 9.51
CA GLN A 255 -20.63 -30.77 10.73
C GLN A 255 -21.72 -29.74 10.41
N HIS A 256 -21.44 -28.80 9.52
CA HIS A 256 -22.30 -27.63 9.29
C HIS A 256 -23.10 -27.71 7.98
N LEU A 257 -22.66 -28.48 6.98
CA LEU A 257 -23.37 -28.60 5.69
C LEU A 257 -24.38 -29.75 5.67
N GLY A 258 -25.48 -29.59 6.41
CA GLY A 258 -26.62 -30.53 6.43
C GLY A 258 -27.93 -29.96 5.89
N GLY A 259 -28.85 -30.82 5.46
CA GLY A 259 -30.21 -30.43 5.08
C GLY A 259 -30.42 -30.21 3.58
N PRO A 260 -31.45 -29.44 3.19
CA PRO A 260 -31.87 -29.33 1.79
C PRO A 260 -30.96 -28.39 0.98
N ALA A 261 -30.84 -28.67 -0.33
CA ALA A 261 -29.94 -27.94 -1.22
C ALA A 261 -30.26 -26.44 -1.34
N GLU A 262 -31.53 -26.07 -1.17
CA GLU A 262 -32.04 -24.70 -1.27
C GLU A 262 -31.46 -23.76 -0.20
N ARG A 263 -30.98 -24.33 0.91
CA ARG A 263 -30.23 -23.60 1.96
C ARG A 263 -28.89 -23.09 1.42
N TYR A 264 -28.27 -23.78 0.45
CA TYR A 264 -26.89 -23.53 0.03
C TYR A 264 -26.78 -23.00 -1.40
N VAL A 265 -27.45 -23.64 -2.37
CA VAL A 265 -27.30 -23.31 -3.80
C VAL A 265 -27.77 -21.88 -4.05
N GLY A 266 -26.89 -21.04 -4.59
CA GLY A 266 -27.13 -19.61 -4.83
C GLY A 266 -26.89 -18.70 -3.63
N ALA A 267 -26.42 -19.22 -2.48
CA ALA A 267 -25.94 -18.40 -1.39
C ALA A 267 -24.56 -17.81 -1.73
N HIS A 268 -24.21 -16.70 -1.08
CA HIS A 268 -22.84 -16.21 -1.08
C HIS A 268 -22.02 -16.99 -0.08
N LEU A 269 -20.86 -17.45 -0.54
CA LEU A 269 -19.81 -18.04 0.26
C LEU A 269 -18.67 -17.03 0.36
N TRP A 270 -18.28 -16.69 1.59
CA TRP A 270 -17.04 -16.00 1.88
C TRP A 270 -16.04 -17.01 2.38
N THR A 271 -14.90 -17.18 1.71
CA THR A 271 -13.92 -18.20 2.07
C THR A 271 -12.50 -17.69 1.92
N GLU A 272 -11.64 -18.08 2.86
CA GLU A 272 -10.19 -18.04 2.69
C GLU A 272 -9.76 -19.02 1.59
N TYR A 273 -8.53 -18.85 1.12
CA TYR A 273 -7.83 -19.83 0.28
C TYR A 273 -6.39 -20.00 0.76
N GLY A 274 -5.77 -21.12 0.39
CA GLY A 274 -4.47 -21.52 0.90
C GLY A 274 -3.26 -21.16 0.04
N ILE A 275 -2.10 -21.58 0.53
CA ILE A 275 -0.73 -21.40 0.00
C ILE A 275 -0.14 -19.98 0.15
N VAL A 276 -0.83 -18.91 -0.23
CA VAL A 276 -0.37 -17.52 -0.03
C VAL A 276 -1.56 -16.54 -0.04
N MET A 277 -1.37 -15.33 0.48
CA MET A 277 -2.30 -14.19 0.52
C MET A 277 -3.56 -14.37 1.39
N GLY A 278 -4.27 -15.48 1.22
CA GLY A 278 -5.36 -15.97 2.08
C GLY A 278 -6.52 -15.03 2.38
N THR A 279 -6.66 -13.91 1.67
CA THR A 279 -7.77 -12.97 1.87
C THR A 279 -9.11 -13.62 1.55
N PRO A 280 -10.11 -13.54 2.45
CA PRO A 280 -11.46 -13.99 2.15
C PRO A 280 -12.05 -13.27 0.93
N PHE A 281 -12.71 -14.02 0.06
CA PHE A 281 -13.42 -13.48 -1.10
C PHE A 281 -14.83 -14.06 -1.19
N ALA A 282 -15.74 -13.30 -1.81
CA ALA A 282 -17.10 -13.76 -2.10
C ALA A 282 -17.16 -14.57 -3.41
N THR A 283 -17.92 -15.66 -3.38
CA THR A 283 -18.31 -16.46 -4.56
C THR A 283 -19.70 -17.07 -4.36
N THR A 284 -20.35 -17.48 -5.43
CA THR A 284 -21.63 -18.19 -5.37
C THR A 284 -21.42 -19.69 -5.15
N ILE A 285 -22.28 -20.32 -4.36
CA ILE A 285 -22.39 -21.79 -4.32
C ILE A 285 -23.23 -22.26 -5.52
N GLU A 286 -22.61 -23.04 -6.40
CA GLU A 286 -23.23 -23.48 -7.66
C GLU A 286 -23.87 -24.88 -7.58
N ALA A 287 -23.40 -25.73 -6.66
CA ALA A 287 -24.01 -27.04 -6.41
C ALA A 287 -23.83 -27.48 -4.95
N TYR A 288 -24.69 -28.40 -4.50
CA TYR A 288 -24.60 -29.04 -3.19
C TYR A 288 -24.62 -30.57 -3.35
N ASP A 289 -23.65 -31.23 -2.72
CA ASP A 289 -23.56 -32.68 -2.59
C ASP A 289 -23.97 -33.07 -1.17
N ALA A 290 -25.20 -33.58 -1.04
CA ALA A 290 -25.76 -33.97 0.25
C ALA A 290 -25.10 -35.23 0.84
N GLU A 291 -24.56 -36.11 0.01
CA GLU A 291 -23.91 -37.34 0.47
C GLU A 291 -22.56 -37.01 1.10
N ARG A 292 -21.78 -36.16 0.41
CA ARG A 292 -20.47 -35.71 0.89
C ARG A 292 -20.53 -34.54 1.87
N LYS A 293 -21.71 -33.93 2.03
CA LYS A 293 -21.90 -32.68 2.78
C LYS A 293 -20.93 -31.60 2.29
N ALA A 294 -21.03 -31.32 0.99
CA ALA A 294 -20.08 -30.46 0.30
C ALA A 294 -20.76 -29.47 -0.65
N VAL A 295 -20.12 -28.34 -0.89
CA VAL A 295 -20.61 -27.30 -1.81
C VAL A 295 -19.59 -27.04 -2.91
N ALA A 296 -20.07 -26.83 -4.13
CA ALA A 296 -19.23 -26.50 -5.28
C ALA A 296 -19.19 -25.00 -5.53
N PHE A 297 -18.00 -24.43 -5.72
CA PHE A 297 -17.82 -23.00 -5.96
C PHE A 297 -16.50 -22.68 -6.69
N GLN A 298 -16.43 -21.50 -7.30
CA GLN A 298 -15.22 -21.03 -7.98
C GLN A 298 -14.25 -20.33 -7.01
N GLY A 299 -12.95 -20.46 -7.26
CA GLY A 299 -11.89 -19.77 -6.52
C GLY A 299 -11.78 -18.27 -6.85
N THR A 300 -10.82 -17.58 -6.23
CA THR A 300 -10.69 -16.11 -6.33
C THR A 300 -10.57 -15.60 -7.77
N TRP A 301 -9.84 -16.32 -8.63
CA TRP A 301 -9.78 -16.08 -10.07
C TRP A 301 -10.92 -16.84 -10.74
N TYR A 302 -10.71 -17.97 -11.42
CA TYR A 302 -11.77 -18.70 -12.11
C TYR A 302 -11.69 -20.20 -11.82
N GLY A 303 -12.81 -20.90 -11.95
CA GLY A 303 -12.86 -22.35 -11.74
C GLY A 303 -12.23 -22.75 -10.40
N ALA A 304 -11.43 -23.81 -10.36
CA ALA A 304 -10.72 -24.25 -9.17
C ALA A 304 -9.40 -23.49 -8.89
N SER A 305 -9.28 -22.21 -9.28
CA SER A 305 -8.07 -21.42 -9.00
C SER A 305 -7.77 -21.30 -7.50
N GLY A 306 -6.48 -21.29 -7.14
CA GLY A 306 -6.03 -21.33 -5.76
C GLY A 306 -6.04 -22.75 -5.18
N THR A 307 -5.86 -22.87 -3.87
CA THR A 307 -5.94 -24.15 -3.17
C THR A 307 -6.84 -24.00 -1.97
N LEU A 308 -7.51 -25.08 -1.56
CA LEU A 308 -8.41 -25.08 -0.42
C LEU A 308 -7.93 -26.11 0.64
N PRO A 309 -6.85 -25.80 1.41
CA PRO A 309 -6.38 -26.68 2.46
C PRO A 309 -7.40 -26.88 3.58
N SER A 310 -7.29 -28.02 4.27
CA SER A 310 -8.00 -28.26 5.53
C SER A 310 -7.71 -27.14 6.54
N GLY A 311 -8.74 -26.64 7.22
CA GLY A 311 -8.64 -25.55 8.18
C GLY A 311 -8.72 -24.14 7.57
N THR A 312 -8.84 -23.99 6.24
CA THR A 312 -9.26 -22.68 5.69
C THR A 312 -10.70 -22.38 6.11
N ARG A 313 -11.00 -21.10 6.37
CA ARG A 313 -12.26 -20.70 7.01
C ARG A 313 -13.28 -20.15 6.03
N TYR A 314 -14.56 -20.28 6.39
CA TYR A 314 -15.66 -19.72 5.60
C TYR A 314 -16.90 -19.35 6.42
N PHE A 315 -17.77 -18.52 5.83
CA PHE A 315 -19.15 -18.34 6.26
C PHE A 315 -20.09 -18.19 5.05
N LEU A 316 -21.39 -18.36 5.29
CA LEU A 316 -22.46 -18.27 4.29
C LEU A 316 -23.28 -17.00 4.51
N GLU A 317 -23.80 -16.42 3.44
CA GLU A 317 -24.59 -15.17 3.49
C GLU A 317 -25.64 -15.13 2.36
N ASP A 318 -26.56 -14.17 2.43
CA ASP A 318 -27.49 -13.81 1.35
C ASP A 318 -28.58 -14.87 1.05
N LYS A 319 -29.16 -15.46 2.09
CA LYS A 319 -30.32 -16.35 1.99
C LYS A 319 -31.40 -16.02 3.03
N PRO A 320 -32.69 -16.26 2.71
CA PRO A 320 -33.77 -16.13 3.69
C PRO A 320 -33.61 -17.09 4.88
N HIS A 321 -33.00 -18.26 4.64
CA HIS A 321 -32.72 -19.28 5.66
C HIS A 321 -31.81 -18.81 6.78
N TYR A 322 -30.99 -17.79 6.52
CA TYR A 322 -30.00 -17.27 7.47
C TYR A 322 -30.52 -16.05 8.22
N LEU A 323 -31.73 -15.55 7.92
CA LEU A 323 -32.36 -14.48 8.70
C LEU A 323 -32.99 -15.11 9.96
N ASP A 324 -32.13 -15.64 10.82
CA ASP A 324 -32.50 -16.52 11.93
C ASP A 324 -32.11 -15.96 13.31
N ALA A 325 -31.28 -14.92 13.35
CA ALA A 325 -30.93 -14.16 14.53
C ALA A 325 -31.46 -12.71 14.45
N ASP A 326 -31.44 -12.03 15.60
CA ASP A 326 -31.67 -10.60 15.66
C ASP A 326 -30.41 -9.83 15.22
N GLY A 327 -30.58 -8.62 14.68
CA GLY A 327 -29.47 -7.85 14.12
C GLY A 327 -29.13 -8.17 12.66
N GLU A 328 -30.04 -8.84 11.95
CA GLU A 328 -29.86 -9.26 10.56
C GLU A 328 -30.90 -8.66 9.61
N PHE A 329 -30.54 -8.55 8.33
CA PHE A 329 -31.46 -8.24 7.24
C PHE A 329 -31.22 -9.16 6.04
N TRP A 330 -32.22 -9.32 5.19
CA TRP A 330 -32.10 -10.00 3.89
C TRP A 330 -32.92 -9.25 2.84
N PHE A 331 -32.43 -9.19 1.60
CA PHE A 331 -33.13 -8.51 0.51
C PHE A 331 -33.55 -9.50 -0.58
N ASP A 332 -34.87 -9.66 -0.74
CA ASP A 332 -35.48 -10.45 -1.81
C ASP A 332 -35.56 -9.59 -3.09
N LYS A 333 -34.49 -9.58 -3.88
CA LYS A 333 -34.39 -8.75 -5.08
C LYS A 333 -35.34 -9.21 -6.18
N GLN A 334 -36.13 -8.28 -6.71
CA GLN A 334 -37.05 -8.45 -7.83
C GLN A 334 -36.82 -7.31 -8.85
N GLY A 335 -36.14 -7.61 -9.96
CA GLY A 335 -35.71 -6.57 -10.90
C GLY A 335 -34.69 -5.64 -10.24
N GLU A 336 -34.86 -4.32 -10.36
CA GLU A 336 -34.00 -3.31 -9.72
C GLU A 336 -34.32 -3.07 -8.23
N GLY A 337 -35.54 -3.42 -7.81
CA GLY A 337 -36.03 -3.29 -6.43
C GLY A 337 -36.26 -4.65 -5.77
N GLY A 338 -37.17 -4.71 -4.81
CA GLY A 338 -37.46 -5.94 -4.08
C GLY A 338 -37.98 -5.70 -2.68
N ARG A 339 -38.02 -6.76 -1.88
CA ARG A 339 -38.48 -6.70 -0.49
C ARG A 339 -37.31 -6.80 0.48
N LEU A 340 -37.17 -5.78 1.32
CA LEU A 340 -36.22 -5.79 2.43
C LEU A 340 -36.88 -6.42 3.66
N HIS A 341 -36.29 -7.50 4.15
CA HIS A 341 -36.62 -8.15 5.42
C HIS A 341 -35.61 -7.74 6.48
N LEU A 342 -36.08 -7.40 7.69
CA LEU A 342 -35.25 -6.87 8.77
C LEU A 342 -35.69 -7.43 10.13
N ARG A 343 -34.73 -7.83 10.95
CA ARG A 343 -34.95 -8.19 12.35
C ARG A 343 -33.95 -7.42 13.22
N LEU A 344 -34.40 -6.36 13.89
CA LEU A 344 -33.52 -5.57 14.75
C LEU A 344 -33.11 -6.32 16.03
N PRO A 345 -31.97 -5.98 16.65
CA PRO A 345 -31.56 -6.57 17.92
C PRO A 345 -32.68 -6.49 18.97
N GLY A 346 -32.89 -7.54 19.75
CA GLY A 346 -33.99 -7.66 20.71
C GLY A 346 -35.38 -7.64 20.09
N ASP A 347 -35.51 -8.02 18.81
CA ASP A 347 -36.77 -8.07 18.06
C ASP A 347 -37.55 -6.74 18.04
N ARG A 348 -36.83 -5.61 18.11
CA ARG A 348 -37.43 -4.28 18.19
C ARG A 348 -38.21 -3.89 16.93
N ASP A 349 -39.16 -2.97 17.11
CA ASP A 349 -39.93 -2.36 16.03
C ASP A 349 -39.10 -1.31 15.27
N PRO A 350 -38.76 -1.52 13.99
CA PRO A 350 -37.98 -0.58 13.20
C PRO A 350 -38.72 0.73 12.90
N ASN A 351 -40.05 0.82 13.10
CA ASN A 351 -40.77 2.09 13.01
C ASN A 351 -40.47 3.04 14.17
N GLN A 352 -39.80 2.56 15.22
CA GLN A 352 -39.33 3.36 16.36
C GLN A 352 -37.84 3.74 16.26
N SER A 353 -37.18 3.34 15.17
CA SER A 353 -35.77 3.59 14.90
C SER A 353 -35.59 4.35 13.58
N ARG A 354 -34.46 5.05 13.44
CA ARG A 354 -34.03 5.56 12.13
C ARG A 354 -33.26 4.46 11.42
N ILE A 355 -33.80 3.93 10.33
CA ILE A 355 -33.13 2.93 9.50
C ILE A 355 -32.61 3.61 8.23
N GLU A 356 -31.31 3.55 8.03
CA GLU A 356 -30.63 3.97 6.81
C GLU A 356 -30.35 2.74 5.96
N VAL A 357 -30.76 2.77 4.69
CA VAL A 357 -30.60 1.65 3.75
C VAL A 357 -29.81 2.15 2.54
N ALA A 358 -28.69 1.52 2.24
CA ALA A 358 -27.76 1.98 1.20
C ALA A 358 -28.36 1.91 -0.20
N GLU A 359 -28.24 3.01 -0.97
CA GLU A 359 -28.80 3.11 -2.32
C GLU A 359 -27.70 3.38 -3.35
N ARG A 360 -26.87 4.40 -3.09
CA ARG A 360 -25.86 4.91 -4.03
C ARG A 360 -24.51 4.27 -3.78
N VAL A 361 -23.88 3.83 -4.87
CA VAL A 361 -22.51 3.31 -4.83
C VAL A 361 -21.52 4.46 -4.71
N ASN A 362 -21.38 5.32 -5.73
CA ASN A 362 -20.48 6.48 -5.70
C ASN A 362 -21.23 7.76 -5.30
N ILE A 363 -20.54 8.71 -4.64
CA ILE A 363 -21.12 9.99 -4.21
C ILE A 363 -20.66 11.14 -5.11
N ILE A 364 -19.35 11.35 -5.24
CA ILE A 364 -18.75 12.30 -6.19
C ILE A 364 -18.00 11.48 -7.22
N ASP A 365 -18.40 11.58 -8.49
CA ASP A 365 -17.79 10.80 -9.57
C ASP A 365 -17.40 11.72 -10.73
N SER A 366 -16.22 11.48 -11.30
CA SER A 366 -15.66 12.31 -12.35
C SER A 366 -14.76 11.54 -13.31
N ARG A 367 -14.77 11.98 -14.57
CA ARG A 367 -13.77 11.62 -15.59
C ARG A 367 -12.72 12.71 -15.80
N GLY A 368 -12.87 13.86 -15.15
CA GLY A 368 -12.01 15.01 -15.33
C GLY A 368 -12.38 16.16 -14.41
N MET A 369 -11.52 16.48 -13.43
CA MET A 369 -11.69 17.64 -12.57
C MET A 369 -10.34 18.19 -12.12
N SER A 370 -10.23 19.51 -12.01
CA SER A 370 -8.98 20.19 -11.66
C SER A 370 -9.24 21.42 -10.82
N HIS A 371 -8.31 21.78 -9.95
CA HIS A 371 -8.43 22.91 -9.03
C HIS A 371 -9.70 22.78 -8.18
N ILE A 372 -9.77 21.68 -7.41
CA ILE A 372 -10.91 21.31 -6.58
C ILE A 372 -10.48 21.20 -5.14
N GLU A 373 -11.25 21.80 -4.23
CA GLU A 373 -11.11 21.59 -2.79
C GLU A 373 -12.41 20.98 -2.22
N ILE A 374 -12.32 19.82 -1.58
CA ILE A 374 -13.42 19.18 -0.86
C ILE A 374 -13.03 19.17 0.61
N THR A 375 -13.72 19.94 1.45
CA THR A 375 -13.30 20.15 2.84
C THR A 375 -14.42 20.24 3.86
N GLY A 376 -14.21 19.71 5.08
CA GLY A 376 -15.17 19.89 6.17
C GLY A 376 -16.53 19.25 5.93
N LEU A 377 -16.58 18.17 5.15
CA LEU A 377 -17.79 17.41 4.82
C LEU A 377 -17.72 15.99 5.40
N THR A 378 -18.89 15.40 5.67
CA THR A 378 -19.01 13.98 6.02
C THR A 378 -19.58 13.20 4.85
N PHE A 379 -19.05 12.00 4.58
CA PHE A 379 -19.57 11.03 3.63
C PHE A 379 -19.98 9.77 4.40
N ALA A 380 -21.21 9.29 4.18
CA ALA A 380 -21.70 8.13 4.92
C ALA A 380 -22.68 7.26 4.14
N PHE A 381 -22.76 5.98 4.54
CA PHE A 381 -23.82 5.02 4.19
C PHE A 381 -23.91 4.70 2.68
N THR A 382 -22.78 4.43 2.04
CA THR A 382 -22.76 4.02 0.62
C THR A 382 -23.12 2.55 0.43
N ASN A 383 -23.63 2.23 -0.75
CA ASN A 383 -23.86 0.86 -1.21
C ASN A 383 -22.60 0.29 -1.88
N THR A 384 -22.60 -1.02 -2.10
CA THR A 384 -21.67 -1.69 -3.02
C THR A 384 -22.42 -2.10 -4.29
N LEU A 385 -21.71 -2.52 -5.33
CA LEU A 385 -22.36 -3.17 -6.47
C LEU A 385 -23.11 -4.43 -5.99
N TRP A 386 -24.27 -4.71 -6.58
CA TRP A 386 -25.15 -5.80 -6.13
C TRP A 386 -24.47 -7.17 -6.18
N ASP A 387 -23.75 -7.47 -7.26
CA ASP A 387 -23.05 -8.76 -7.40
C ASP A 387 -21.65 -8.67 -6.78
N LEU A 388 -21.53 -9.19 -5.56
CA LEU A 388 -20.29 -9.23 -4.79
C LEU A 388 -19.28 -10.23 -5.33
N THR A 389 -19.69 -11.11 -6.26
CA THR A 389 -18.85 -12.18 -6.81
C THR A 389 -18.08 -11.74 -8.05
N LEU A 390 -18.33 -10.52 -8.53
CA LEU A 390 -17.62 -9.92 -9.64
C LEU A 390 -16.19 -9.54 -9.24
N ARG A 391 -15.30 -9.60 -10.23
CA ARG A 391 -13.91 -9.13 -10.09
C ARG A 391 -13.83 -7.67 -10.50
N TRP A 392 -12.83 -6.95 -10.02
CA TRP A 392 -12.67 -5.50 -10.20
C TRP A 392 -12.73 -5.03 -11.67
N PHE A 393 -12.38 -5.90 -12.62
CA PHE A 393 -12.38 -5.60 -14.06
C PHE A 393 -13.71 -5.92 -14.77
N HIS A 394 -14.72 -6.46 -14.08
CA HIS A 394 -16.01 -6.82 -14.69
C HIS A 394 -16.96 -5.63 -14.83
N HIS A 395 -16.91 -4.68 -13.89
CA HIS A 395 -17.76 -3.48 -13.93
C HIS A 395 -17.06 -2.34 -13.16
N PRO A 396 -17.12 -1.08 -13.63
CA PRO A 396 -16.40 0.04 -13.02
C PRO A 396 -16.77 0.29 -11.55
N ASP A 397 -18.00 -0.04 -11.17
CA ASP A 397 -18.50 0.11 -9.79
C ASP A 397 -18.23 -1.10 -8.89
N VAL A 398 -17.52 -2.13 -9.36
CA VAL A 398 -16.96 -3.18 -8.47
C VAL A 398 -15.87 -2.60 -7.58
N ASP A 399 -15.15 -1.58 -8.07
CA ASP A 399 -14.14 -0.83 -7.34
C ASP A 399 -14.56 0.65 -7.16
N PRO A 400 -15.55 0.91 -6.27
CA PRO A 400 -16.14 2.24 -6.10
C PRO A 400 -15.36 3.13 -5.12
N ALA A 401 -15.71 4.42 -5.07
CA ALA A 401 -15.31 5.31 -3.97
C ALA A 401 -16.41 6.36 -3.69
N ALA A 402 -16.45 6.86 -2.45
CA ALA A 402 -17.24 8.04 -2.11
C ALA A 402 -16.79 9.25 -2.96
N ILE A 403 -15.48 9.44 -3.16
CA ILE A 403 -14.94 10.42 -4.11
C ILE A 403 -14.09 9.68 -5.14
N ARG A 404 -14.54 9.67 -6.39
CA ARG A 404 -13.93 8.91 -7.48
C ARG A 404 -13.54 9.81 -8.65
N LEU A 405 -12.31 9.60 -9.14
CA LEU A 405 -11.80 10.16 -10.40
C LEU A 405 -11.19 9.03 -11.21
N ILE A 406 -11.79 8.72 -12.36
CA ILE A 406 -11.22 7.77 -13.32
C ILE A 406 -10.93 8.54 -14.60
N GLY A 407 -9.78 9.20 -14.65
CA GLY A 407 -9.41 10.13 -15.70
C GLY A 407 -8.30 11.10 -15.28
N SER A 408 -8.27 12.27 -15.89
CA SER A 408 -7.28 13.32 -15.60
C SER A 408 -7.71 14.26 -14.47
N GLY A 409 -6.75 14.73 -13.66
CA GLY A 409 -7.01 15.79 -12.69
C GLY A 409 -5.75 16.44 -12.15
N ARG A 410 -5.83 17.72 -11.82
CA ARG A 410 -4.70 18.44 -11.21
C ARG A 410 -5.13 19.31 -10.05
N ASP A 411 -4.26 19.50 -9.07
CA ASP A 411 -4.47 20.42 -7.95
C ASP A 411 -5.81 20.13 -7.24
N ILE A 412 -5.88 18.92 -6.66
CA ILE A 412 -7.07 18.43 -5.96
C ILE A 412 -6.73 18.25 -4.49
N ARG A 413 -7.49 18.92 -3.63
CA ARG A 413 -7.36 18.83 -2.18
C ARG A 413 -8.61 18.21 -1.56
N ILE A 414 -8.45 17.11 -0.83
CA ILE A 414 -9.50 16.52 0.00
C ILE A 414 -9.02 16.57 1.44
N ALA A 415 -9.63 17.46 2.25
CA ALA A 415 -9.12 17.67 3.59
C ALA A 415 -10.15 17.96 4.67
N ASN A 416 -9.87 17.53 5.90
CA ASN A 416 -10.79 17.73 7.03
C ASN A 416 -12.18 17.12 6.80
N CYS A 417 -12.27 16.08 5.98
CA CYS A 417 -13.51 15.34 5.76
C CYS A 417 -13.59 14.14 6.70
N ARG A 418 -14.81 13.67 6.94
CA ARG A 418 -15.09 12.42 7.63
C ARG A 418 -15.73 11.43 6.66
N PHE A 419 -15.26 10.19 6.67
CA PHE A 419 -15.84 9.10 5.89
C PHE A 419 -16.19 7.98 6.86
N ALA A 420 -17.46 7.64 6.97
CA ALA A 420 -17.92 6.66 7.95
C ALA A 420 -18.94 5.71 7.32
N ASP A 421 -18.73 4.40 7.46
CA ASP A 421 -19.65 3.39 6.91
C ASP A 421 -19.82 3.54 5.38
N VAL A 422 -18.67 3.67 4.69
CA VAL A 422 -18.60 3.75 3.22
C VAL A 422 -17.82 2.57 2.65
N HIS A 423 -17.97 2.22 1.39
CA HIS A 423 -17.19 1.11 0.82
C HIS A 423 -15.69 1.47 0.70
N LYS A 424 -15.37 2.69 0.24
CA LYS A 424 -14.02 3.26 0.07
C LYS A 424 -14.14 4.77 0.07
N ALA A 425 -13.19 5.48 0.66
CA ALA A 425 -13.28 6.93 0.78
C ALA A 425 -12.91 7.62 -0.54
N ILE A 426 -11.72 7.34 -1.08
CA ILE A 426 -11.14 8.09 -2.20
C ILE A 426 -10.50 7.11 -3.18
N ARG A 427 -10.80 7.25 -4.46
CA ARG A 427 -10.16 6.48 -5.54
C ARG A 427 -9.90 7.32 -6.77
N PHE A 428 -8.64 7.56 -7.06
CA PHE A 428 -8.16 8.29 -8.23
C PHE A 428 -7.31 7.38 -9.10
N LYS A 429 -7.67 7.24 -10.39
CA LYS A 429 -6.93 6.45 -11.36
C LYS A 429 -6.79 7.18 -12.69
N ALA A 430 -5.54 7.38 -13.13
CA ALA A 430 -5.23 7.92 -14.45
C ALA A 430 -5.43 6.86 -15.54
N GLU A 431 -6.67 6.37 -15.71
CA GLU A 431 -7.00 5.15 -16.47
C GLU A 431 -6.58 5.20 -17.94
N GLY A 432 -6.78 6.34 -18.60
CA GLY A 432 -6.43 6.53 -20.00
C GLY A 432 -4.92 6.67 -20.22
N ASP A 433 -4.48 6.21 -21.38
CA ASP A 433 -3.09 6.26 -21.86
C ASP A 433 -2.43 7.65 -21.82
N GLN A 434 -3.23 8.72 -21.84
CA GLN A 434 -2.77 10.12 -21.80
C GLN A 434 -3.23 10.85 -20.53
N ASP A 435 -3.86 10.14 -19.60
CA ASP A 435 -4.36 10.77 -18.38
C ASP A 435 -3.20 11.19 -17.48
N LEU A 436 -3.40 12.31 -16.80
CA LEU A 436 -2.47 12.85 -15.81
C LEU A 436 -3.21 13.16 -14.52
N ILE A 437 -2.74 12.59 -13.42
CA ILE A 437 -3.12 12.99 -12.07
C ILE A 437 -1.92 13.66 -11.39
N ASP A 438 -2.05 14.93 -11.03
CA ASP A 438 -0.93 15.73 -10.51
C ASP A 438 -1.33 16.69 -9.38
N GLY A 439 -0.47 16.88 -8.39
CA GLY A 439 -0.73 17.79 -7.27
C GLY A 439 -1.95 17.40 -6.43
N VAL A 440 -2.10 16.12 -6.09
CA VAL A 440 -3.19 15.65 -5.22
C VAL A 440 -2.76 15.69 -3.76
N VAL A 441 -3.58 16.29 -2.90
CA VAL A 441 -3.37 16.32 -1.44
C VAL A 441 -4.59 15.75 -0.73
N VAL A 442 -4.42 14.60 -0.07
CA VAL A 442 -5.42 14.00 0.83
C VAL A 442 -4.94 14.18 2.26
N SER A 443 -5.56 15.10 3.03
CA SER A 443 -5.03 15.40 4.36
C SER A 443 -6.04 15.64 5.46
N ASP A 444 -5.66 15.34 6.70
CA ASP A 444 -6.45 15.73 7.88
C ASP A 444 -7.86 15.09 7.92
N ASN A 445 -8.07 13.96 7.21
CA ASN A 445 -9.35 13.26 7.16
C ASN A 445 -9.48 12.20 8.25
N ASP A 446 -10.72 11.91 8.64
CA ASP A 446 -11.09 10.84 9.58
C ASP A 446 -11.92 9.78 8.84
N ILE A 447 -11.36 8.60 8.62
CA ILE A 447 -11.96 7.53 7.82
C ILE A 447 -12.18 6.32 8.72
N GLU A 448 -13.38 5.78 8.73
CA GLU A 448 -13.70 4.62 9.56
C GLU A 448 -14.74 3.70 8.96
N ARG A 449 -14.61 2.40 9.27
CA ARG A 449 -15.53 1.33 8.89
C ARG A 449 -15.77 1.30 7.39
N THR A 450 -14.75 0.88 6.64
CA THR A 450 -14.89 0.67 5.19
C THR A 450 -15.00 -0.79 4.81
N ASP A 451 -15.83 -1.09 3.80
CA ASP A 451 -15.93 -2.44 3.26
C ASP A 451 -14.64 -2.85 2.53
N HIS A 452 -14.13 -1.98 1.66
CA HIS A 452 -12.91 -2.18 0.89
C HIS A 452 -11.77 -1.33 1.48
N GLY A 453 -10.70 -1.09 0.71
CA GLY A 453 -9.66 -0.11 1.07
C GLY A 453 -10.22 1.31 1.30
N ALA A 454 -9.35 2.25 1.70
CA ALA A 454 -9.78 3.63 2.00
C ALA A 454 -9.31 4.65 0.96
N ILE A 455 -8.03 4.67 0.64
CA ILE A 455 -7.42 5.68 -0.26
C ILE A 455 -6.61 4.97 -1.34
N ASP A 456 -7.09 5.06 -2.58
CA ASP A 456 -6.41 4.51 -3.76
C ASP A 456 -6.01 5.63 -4.70
N LEU A 457 -4.70 5.82 -4.93
CA LEU A 457 -4.18 6.77 -5.92
C LEU A 457 -3.29 6.01 -6.90
N MET A 458 -3.69 5.94 -8.16
CA MET A 458 -3.08 5.04 -9.13
C MET A 458 -2.76 5.74 -10.46
N ASN A 459 -1.65 5.36 -11.06
CA ASN A 459 -1.39 5.62 -12.47
C ASN A 459 -2.30 4.75 -13.38
N GLY A 460 -2.10 4.81 -14.69
CA GLY A 460 -2.89 4.06 -15.68
C GLY A 460 -2.49 2.59 -15.87
N ASP A 461 -1.68 2.03 -14.96
CA ASP A 461 -1.25 0.64 -15.06
C ASP A 461 -2.45 -0.31 -14.88
N VAL A 462 -2.50 -1.35 -15.71
CA VAL A 462 -3.49 -2.41 -15.63
C VAL A 462 -2.83 -3.75 -15.93
N PHE A 463 -3.34 -4.80 -15.30
CA PHE A 463 -2.86 -6.16 -15.52
C PHE A 463 -2.83 -6.52 -17.00
N GLY A 464 -1.70 -7.05 -17.48
CA GLY A 464 -1.49 -7.43 -18.88
C GLY A 464 -1.12 -6.29 -19.83
N LYS A 465 -1.13 -5.02 -19.39
CA LYS A 465 -0.62 -3.90 -20.19
C LYS A 465 0.90 -3.91 -20.19
N ILE A 466 1.46 -3.78 -21.39
CA ILE A 466 2.92 -3.88 -21.64
C ILE A 466 3.43 -2.62 -22.32
N HIS A 467 2.75 -2.20 -23.39
CA HIS A 467 3.24 -1.10 -24.22
C HIS A 467 2.81 0.26 -23.66
N PRO A 468 3.73 1.24 -23.67
CA PRO A 468 3.39 2.64 -23.40
C PRO A 468 2.51 3.21 -24.52
N PRO A 469 1.81 4.33 -24.27
CA PRO A 469 1.89 5.14 -23.06
C PRO A 469 0.95 4.66 -21.93
N THR A 470 1.35 4.90 -20.69
CA THR A 470 0.54 4.64 -19.49
C THR A 470 0.22 5.95 -18.79
N GLY A 471 -1.05 6.16 -18.41
CA GLY A 471 -1.46 7.34 -17.65
C GLY A 471 -0.62 7.53 -16.40
N VAL A 472 -0.37 8.79 -16.01
CA VAL A 472 0.68 9.15 -15.05
C VAL A 472 0.08 9.62 -13.73
N LEU A 473 0.59 9.05 -12.64
CA LEU A 473 0.44 9.63 -11.30
C LEU A 473 1.73 10.39 -10.95
N ASN A 474 1.65 11.71 -10.88
CA ASN A 474 2.84 12.55 -10.73
C ASN A 474 3.10 12.90 -9.26
N GLN A 475 2.67 14.07 -8.79
CA GLN A 475 2.86 14.50 -7.39
C GLN A 475 1.64 14.18 -6.54
N VAL A 476 1.85 13.43 -5.45
CA VAL A 476 0.79 13.09 -4.50
C VAL A 476 1.28 13.24 -3.06
N ALA A 477 0.39 13.72 -2.18
CA ALA A 477 0.63 13.79 -0.74
C ALA A 477 -0.56 13.24 0.05
N VAL A 478 -0.31 12.29 0.94
CA VAL A 478 -1.31 11.70 1.86
C VAL A 478 -0.85 11.98 3.28
N LEU A 479 -1.44 13.00 3.92
CA LEU A 479 -0.89 13.62 5.12
C LEU A 479 -1.88 13.64 6.28
N ARG A 480 -1.50 13.21 7.49
CA ARG A 480 -2.29 13.42 8.71
C ARG A 480 -3.72 12.85 8.64
N ASN A 481 -3.94 11.71 8.01
CA ASN A 481 -5.25 11.06 8.05
C ASN A 481 -5.33 10.07 9.22
N ARG A 482 -6.51 9.92 9.81
CA ARG A 482 -6.82 8.84 10.76
C ARG A 482 -7.71 7.82 10.06
N LEU A 483 -7.32 6.55 10.10
CA LEU A 483 -8.07 5.45 9.50
C LEU A 483 -8.32 4.37 10.54
N ARG A 484 -9.54 3.82 10.61
CA ARG A 484 -9.89 2.77 11.56
C ARG A 484 -10.88 1.75 10.99
N ASP A 485 -10.63 0.46 11.21
CA ASP A 485 -11.50 -0.64 10.75
C ASP A 485 -11.72 -0.60 9.23
N ILE A 486 -10.64 -0.83 8.48
CA ILE A 486 -10.58 -0.65 7.01
C ILE A 486 -10.46 -1.99 6.30
N GLY A 487 -11.30 -2.25 5.30
CA GLY A 487 -11.15 -3.39 4.39
C GLY A 487 -11.82 -4.68 4.83
N GLY A 488 -12.87 -4.60 5.67
CA GLY A 488 -13.50 -5.78 6.26
C GLY A 488 -14.17 -6.76 5.29
N ARG A 489 -14.40 -6.34 4.03
CA ARG A 489 -15.11 -7.08 2.99
C ARG A 489 -14.43 -6.84 1.63
N ALA A 490 -13.37 -7.60 1.36
CA ALA A 490 -12.59 -7.40 0.14
C ALA A 490 -13.36 -7.69 -1.15
N ILE A 491 -13.02 -6.95 -2.20
CA ILE A 491 -13.46 -7.25 -3.56
C ILE A 491 -12.87 -8.60 -3.96
N ARG A 492 -13.61 -9.46 -4.67
CA ARG A 492 -13.05 -10.69 -5.21
C ARG A 492 -11.85 -10.35 -6.10
N SER A 493 -10.72 -11.03 -5.92
CA SER A 493 -9.42 -10.76 -6.55
C SER A 493 -8.66 -9.51 -6.07
N ASP A 494 -8.98 -9.00 -4.88
CA ASP A 494 -8.29 -7.90 -4.18
C ASP A 494 -8.01 -8.31 -2.71
N HIS A 495 -7.25 -7.49 -1.99
CA HIS A 495 -6.81 -7.66 -0.60
C HIS A 495 -7.22 -6.49 0.32
N SER A 496 -7.85 -5.43 -0.21
CA SER A 496 -8.37 -4.28 0.56
C SER A 496 -7.35 -3.59 1.45
N HIS A 497 -6.19 -3.28 0.87
CA HIS A 497 -5.19 -2.44 1.53
C HIS A 497 -5.78 -1.05 1.85
N ALA A 498 -5.43 -0.48 3.01
CA ALA A 498 -6.06 0.74 3.50
C ALA A 498 -5.64 1.98 2.70
N ILE A 499 -4.33 2.18 2.51
CA ILE A 499 -3.77 3.21 1.63
C ILE A 499 -2.96 2.51 0.55
N TRP A 500 -3.44 2.58 -0.70
CA TRP A 500 -2.78 1.99 -1.86
C TRP A 500 -2.37 3.06 -2.87
N ILE A 501 -1.05 3.22 -3.06
CA ILE A 501 -0.48 4.17 -4.00
C ILE A 501 0.28 3.43 -5.09
N ASN A 502 -0.13 3.61 -6.35
CA ASN A 502 0.47 2.92 -7.49
C ASN A 502 1.30 3.87 -8.37
N PHE A 503 2.62 3.67 -8.38
CA PHE A 503 3.59 4.29 -9.30
C PHE A 503 3.56 5.82 -9.36
N ALA A 504 3.46 6.48 -8.20
CA ALA A 504 3.66 7.92 -8.11
C ALA A 504 5.12 8.29 -8.46
N ARG A 505 5.32 9.35 -9.25
CA ARG A 505 6.68 9.87 -9.52
C ARG A 505 7.28 10.57 -8.30
N ALA A 506 6.44 11.27 -7.55
CA ALA A 506 6.81 11.90 -6.28
C ALA A 506 5.67 11.75 -5.26
N LEU A 507 5.95 11.02 -4.18
CA LEU A 507 5.02 10.74 -3.09
C LEU A 507 5.56 11.29 -1.77
N GLU A 508 4.66 11.91 -1.00
CA GLU A 508 4.84 12.13 0.44
C GLU A 508 3.67 11.53 1.22
N LEU A 509 3.93 10.49 1.99
CA LEU A 509 2.97 9.81 2.85
C LEU A 509 3.40 9.97 4.30
N ALA A 510 2.77 10.89 5.03
CA ALA A 510 3.25 11.27 6.34
C ALA A 510 2.21 11.62 7.40
N GLY A 511 2.43 11.20 8.64
CA GLY A 511 1.57 11.55 9.76
C GLY A 511 0.26 10.78 9.84
N ASN A 512 0.07 9.74 9.02
CA ASN A 512 -1.17 8.97 9.02
C ASN A 512 -1.18 7.99 10.19
N VAL A 513 -2.32 7.85 10.87
CA VAL A 513 -2.52 6.93 11.98
C VAL A 513 -3.61 5.95 11.58
N LEU A 514 -3.22 4.69 11.39
CA LEU A 514 -4.06 3.60 10.93
C LEU A 514 -4.17 2.56 12.04
N GLU A 515 -5.39 2.13 12.33
CA GLU A 515 -5.68 1.11 13.33
C GLU A 515 -6.65 0.07 12.72
N ARG A 516 -6.36 -1.22 12.91
CA ARG A 516 -7.24 -2.32 12.49
C ARG A 516 -7.54 -2.33 11.00
N CYS A 517 -6.51 -2.64 10.22
CA CYS A 517 -6.62 -2.83 8.77
C CYS A 517 -6.74 -4.33 8.46
N TYR A 518 -7.68 -4.73 7.61
CA TYR A 518 -7.89 -6.12 7.24
C TYR A 518 -6.84 -6.61 6.23
N GLY A 519 -6.43 -5.73 5.30
CA GLY A 519 -5.22 -5.86 4.48
C GLY A 519 -4.04 -5.06 5.03
N SER A 520 -3.07 -4.74 4.17
CA SER A 520 -1.93 -3.86 4.50
C SER A 520 -2.43 -2.47 4.91
N GLY A 521 -1.73 -1.82 5.84
CA GLY A 521 -2.04 -0.43 6.21
C GLY A 521 -1.60 0.55 5.11
N ILE A 522 -0.32 0.50 4.75
CA ILE A 522 0.27 1.35 3.70
C ILE A 522 0.91 0.45 2.65
N PHE A 523 0.50 0.59 1.40
CA PHE A 523 0.95 -0.22 0.27
C PHE A 523 1.37 0.67 -0.90
N VAL A 524 2.68 0.75 -1.18
CA VAL A 524 3.25 1.74 -2.11
C VAL A 524 4.09 1.07 -3.19
N PHE A 525 3.72 1.29 -4.45
CA PHE A 525 4.56 0.93 -5.60
C PHE A 525 5.35 2.15 -6.08
N GLY A 526 6.66 2.00 -6.23
CA GLY A 526 7.55 3.02 -6.78
C GLY A 526 7.95 2.75 -8.24
N GLY A 527 8.23 3.81 -8.99
CA GLY A 527 8.76 3.67 -10.35
C GLY A 527 7.70 3.23 -11.37
N ARG A 528 7.76 1.98 -11.83
CA ARG A 528 6.84 1.41 -12.84
C ARG A 528 6.60 -0.08 -12.58
N ALA A 529 5.54 -0.62 -13.18
CA ALA A 529 5.27 -2.05 -13.17
C ALA A 529 6.35 -2.82 -13.95
N GLY A 530 6.78 -3.96 -13.42
CA GLY A 530 7.81 -4.81 -14.04
C GLY A 530 7.43 -5.35 -15.42
N THR A 531 6.13 -5.44 -15.74
CA THR A 531 5.62 -5.92 -17.03
C THR A 531 5.52 -4.84 -18.11
N THR A 532 5.66 -3.56 -17.74
CA THR A 532 5.57 -2.45 -18.70
C THR A 532 6.92 -2.12 -19.32
N ALA A 533 6.92 -1.48 -20.49
CA ALA A 533 8.12 -0.93 -21.12
C ALA A 533 8.24 0.61 -20.95
N GLU A 534 7.33 1.23 -20.20
CA GLU A 534 7.34 2.68 -19.90
C GLU A 534 8.63 3.08 -19.17
N GLU A 535 9.09 4.31 -19.31
CA GLU A 535 10.21 4.82 -18.49
C GLU A 535 9.69 5.48 -17.21
N ALA A 536 10.35 5.24 -16.08
CA ALA A 536 10.14 6.04 -14.87
C ALA A 536 11.35 6.97 -14.65
N PRO A 537 11.34 8.19 -15.21
CA PRO A 537 12.48 9.10 -15.13
C PRO A 537 12.74 9.61 -13.72
N LEU A 538 11.77 9.52 -12.81
CA LEU A 538 11.90 9.85 -11.40
C LEU A 538 11.02 8.89 -10.59
N SER A 539 11.59 8.35 -9.51
CA SER A 539 10.85 7.74 -8.42
C SER A 539 11.35 8.36 -7.12
N ARG A 540 10.45 8.92 -6.31
CA ARG A 540 10.79 9.49 -5.00
C ARG A 540 9.62 9.28 -4.06
N ASN A 541 9.79 8.37 -3.10
CA ASN A 541 8.74 8.02 -2.16
C ASN A 541 9.18 8.35 -0.74
N LEU A 542 8.59 9.38 -0.12
CA LEU A 542 8.79 9.71 1.29
C LEU A 542 7.67 9.08 2.11
N ILE A 543 7.99 8.14 3.00
CA ILE A 543 7.02 7.42 3.85
C ILE A 543 7.48 7.59 5.29
N HIS A 544 6.88 8.53 6.04
CA HIS A 544 7.44 8.88 7.35
C HIS A 544 6.46 9.40 8.39
N HIS A 545 6.80 9.22 9.67
CA HIS A 545 5.96 9.61 10.79
C HIS A 545 4.54 9.02 10.73
N ASN A 546 4.36 7.85 10.12
CA ASN A 546 3.10 7.13 10.12
C ASN A 546 3.05 6.12 11.27
N ARG A 547 1.86 5.79 11.74
CA ARG A 547 1.61 4.72 12.69
C ARG A 547 0.59 3.77 12.07
N VAL A 548 0.94 2.50 11.95
CA VAL A 548 0.04 1.44 11.51
C VAL A 548 0.02 0.38 12.59
N GLU A 549 -1.15 0.13 13.16
CA GLU A 549 -1.34 -0.90 14.17
C GLU A 549 -2.44 -1.87 13.78
N GLN A 550 -2.27 -3.13 14.14
CA GLN A 550 -3.31 -4.15 13.94
C GLN A 550 -3.68 -4.32 12.46
N ALA A 551 -2.69 -4.27 11.56
CA ALA A 551 -2.91 -4.56 10.15
C ALA A 551 -3.00 -6.07 9.91
N LEU A 552 -3.42 -6.47 8.71
CA LEU A 552 -3.46 -7.87 8.25
C LEU A 552 -4.44 -8.75 9.04
N LEU A 553 -5.56 -8.19 9.48
CA LEU A 553 -6.56 -8.95 10.25
C LEU A 553 -7.22 -10.08 9.42
N ALA A 554 -7.23 -9.97 8.09
CA ALA A 554 -7.80 -10.97 7.20
C ALA A 554 -6.98 -11.24 5.94
N ALA A 555 -5.71 -10.87 5.91
CA ALA A 555 -4.80 -11.15 4.80
C ALA A 555 -3.46 -11.59 5.37
N ASN A 556 -2.72 -12.45 4.67
CA ASN A 556 -1.37 -12.89 5.04
C ASN A 556 -0.42 -12.74 3.84
N ASP A 557 0.88 -12.94 4.04
CA ASP A 557 1.92 -12.69 3.02
C ASP A 557 2.01 -11.20 2.59
N TRP A 558 1.83 -10.30 3.55
CA TRP A 558 1.79 -8.84 3.34
C TRP A 558 2.47 -8.08 4.50
N GLY A 559 2.72 -6.78 4.31
CA GLY A 559 3.26 -5.88 5.34
C GLY A 559 2.22 -4.92 5.91
N ALA A 560 2.37 -4.52 7.17
CA ALA A 560 1.62 -3.38 7.70
C ALA A 560 2.03 -2.08 6.97
N ILE A 561 3.33 -1.88 6.75
CA ILE A 561 3.88 -0.85 5.85
C ILE A 561 4.71 -1.55 4.78
N GLU A 562 4.41 -1.29 3.53
CA GLU A 562 4.91 -2.10 2.43
C GLU A 562 5.29 -1.27 1.22
N THR A 563 6.41 -1.64 0.59
CA THR A 563 6.88 -1.03 -0.66
C THR A 563 7.16 -2.09 -1.70
N TRP A 564 6.87 -1.76 -2.95
CA TRP A 564 7.06 -2.60 -4.13
C TRP A 564 7.78 -1.84 -5.23
N MET A 565 8.47 -2.59 -6.08
CA MET A 565 9.18 -2.09 -7.25
C MET A 565 10.29 -1.11 -6.85
N CYS A 566 10.39 0.09 -7.43
CA CYS A 566 11.64 0.84 -7.37
C CYS A 566 11.56 2.17 -6.65
N GLY A 567 12.51 2.32 -5.74
CA GLY A 567 12.80 3.57 -5.06
C GLY A 567 13.64 4.56 -5.87
N PRO A 568 14.25 5.57 -5.22
CA PRO A 568 14.44 5.62 -3.77
C PRO A 568 13.14 5.70 -2.93
N HIS A 569 12.97 4.72 -2.06
CA HIS A 569 11.98 4.74 -0.99
C HIS A 569 12.69 5.20 0.30
N TYR A 570 12.21 6.29 0.89
CA TYR A 570 12.69 6.82 2.16
C TYR A 570 11.65 6.50 3.22
N VAL A 571 11.86 5.42 3.98
CA VAL A 571 10.93 4.90 4.98
C VAL A 571 11.49 5.20 6.37
N TYR A 572 10.97 6.21 7.07
CA TYR A 572 11.58 6.60 8.34
C TYR A 572 10.65 7.17 9.41
N GLY A 573 11.02 6.97 10.67
CA GLY A 573 10.24 7.51 11.80
C GLY A 573 8.81 6.98 11.86
N ASN A 574 8.53 5.82 11.24
CA ASN A 574 7.23 5.17 11.30
C ASN A 574 7.17 4.20 12.48
N ILE A 575 5.95 3.88 12.90
CA ILE A 575 5.62 2.82 13.86
C ILE A 575 4.75 1.80 13.15
N SER A 576 5.16 0.53 13.18
CA SER A 576 4.34 -0.60 12.77
C SER A 576 4.16 -1.56 13.95
N GLY A 577 2.96 -1.62 14.48
CA GLY A 577 2.63 -2.38 15.68
C GLY A 577 1.71 -3.57 15.39
N ASN A 578 2.10 -4.74 15.88
CA ASN A 578 1.37 -6.00 15.77
C ASN A 578 0.79 -6.27 14.37
N PRO A 579 1.65 -6.50 13.37
CA PRO A 579 1.18 -7.02 12.09
C PRO A 579 0.63 -8.45 12.29
N ASN A 580 -0.64 -8.67 11.94
CA ASN A 580 -1.29 -9.97 12.11
C ASN A 580 -0.86 -10.96 11.01
N GLY A 581 -1.71 -11.26 10.03
CA GLY A 581 -1.39 -12.25 8.99
C GLY A 581 -1.62 -13.69 9.41
N TYR A 582 -2.63 -13.94 10.25
CA TYR A 582 -2.92 -15.28 10.74
C TYR A 582 -3.25 -16.23 9.60
N TRP A 583 -2.53 -17.35 9.59
CA TRP A 583 -2.58 -18.35 8.54
C TRP A 583 -3.16 -19.63 9.13
N ASN A 584 -4.47 -19.63 9.37
CA ASN A 584 -5.16 -20.63 10.21
C ASN A 584 -4.82 -22.08 9.82
N TRP A 585 -4.98 -22.44 8.54
CA TRP A 585 -4.69 -23.79 8.06
C TRP A 585 -3.24 -24.21 8.33
N LYS A 586 -2.28 -23.29 8.20
CA LYS A 586 -0.87 -23.59 8.45
C LYS A 586 -0.59 -23.71 9.94
N GLY A 587 -1.21 -22.84 10.76
CA GLY A 587 -1.11 -22.88 12.22
C GLY A 587 -1.57 -24.21 12.81
N MET A 588 -2.57 -24.85 12.21
CA MET A 588 -3.04 -26.19 12.61
C MET A 588 -2.03 -27.31 12.36
N HIS A 589 -1.11 -27.13 11.40
CA HIS A 589 -0.16 -28.18 10.98
C HIS A 589 1.29 -27.88 11.39
N LYS A 590 1.64 -26.61 11.61
CA LYS A 590 2.99 -26.13 11.93
C LYS A 590 2.93 -25.04 13.01
N PRO A 591 2.94 -25.41 14.31
CA PRO A 591 2.65 -24.46 15.38
C PRO A 591 3.82 -23.52 15.72
N ARG A 592 5.04 -23.75 15.21
CA ARG A 592 6.23 -22.96 15.60
C ARG A 592 6.61 -21.92 14.54
N GLY A 593 6.40 -20.64 14.84
CA GLY A 593 7.00 -19.51 14.10
C GLY A 593 6.63 -19.42 12.61
N GLU A 594 5.51 -20.04 12.22
CA GLU A 594 5.00 -20.05 10.84
C GLU A 594 3.47 -19.80 10.79
N THR A 595 2.85 -19.47 11.93
CA THR A 595 1.38 -19.36 12.09
C THR A 595 0.84 -18.01 11.65
N ARG A 596 1.65 -16.95 11.69
CA ARG A 596 1.31 -15.61 11.21
C ARG A 596 2.32 -15.14 10.18
N LEU A 597 1.95 -15.19 8.90
CA LEU A 597 2.78 -14.69 7.81
C LEU A 597 2.50 -13.19 7.57
N GLY A 598 2.60 -12.38 8.62
CA GLY A 598 2.48 -10.93 8.56
C GLY A 598 3.80 -10.27 8.95
N PHE A 599 4.07 -9.11 8.33
CA PHE A 599 5.33 -8.38 8.52
C PHE A 599 5.08 -6.94 8.94
N ALA A 600 5.95 -6.37 9.77
CA ALA A 600 5.81 -4.95 10.14
C ALA A 600 6.19 -4.06 8.95
N TYR A 601 7.32 -4.38 8.32
CA TYR A 601 7.79 -3.76 7.09
C TYR A 601 8.04 -4.84 6.04
N TYR A 602 7.39 -4.73 4.89
CA TYR A 602 7.52 -5.69 3.79
C TYR A 602 8.05 -5.03 2.51
N PHE A 603 9.02 -5.68 1.87
CA PHE A 603 9.73 -5.21 0.69
C PHE A 603 9.71 -6.32 -0.38
N ASP A 604 8.61 -6.46 -1.10
CA ASP A 604 8.45 -7.50 -2.13
C ASP A 604 8.82 -6.96 -3.51
N GLY A 605 9.83 -7.58 -4.13
CA GLY A 605 10.41 -7.08 -5.37
C GLY A 605 10.77 -5.60 -5.26
N SER A 606 11.14 -5.13 -4.06
CA SER A 606 11.37 -3.72 -3.75
C SER A 606 12.85 -3.40 -3.70
N TYR A 607 13.26 -2.37 -4.44
CA TYR A 607 14.65 -2.02 -4.70
C TYR A 607 14.96 -0.60 -4.24
N LYS A 608 16.17 -0.41 -3.71
CA LYS A 608 16.68 0.90 -3.26
C LYS A 608 15.83 1.54 -2.15
N ASN A 609 15.73 0.84 -1.03
CA ASN A 609 15.05 1.30 0.18
C ASN A 609 16.05 1.86 1.20
N PHE A 610 15.72 3.02 1.78
CA PHE A 610 16.39 3.59 2.94
C PHE A 610 15.42 3.57 4.11
N VAL A 611 15.61 2.60 5.01
CA VAL A 611 14.69 2.27 6.11
C VAL A 611 15.35 2.62 7.43
N PHE A 612 14.93 3.70 8.09
CA PHE A 612 15.64 4.17 9.28
C PHE A 612 14.80 4.84 10.36
N ASN A 613 15.26 4.75 11.61
CA ASN A 613 14.56 5.30 12.77
C ASN A 613 13.10 4.82 12.89
N ASN A 614 12.76 3.66 12.32
CA ASN A 614 11.44 3.08 12.45
C ASN A 614 11.36 2.18 13.70
N VAL A 615 10.14 2.03 14.21
CA VAL A 615 9.82 1.10 15.28
C VAL A 615 8.89 0.02 14.74
N ALA A 616 9.25 -1.24 15.01
CA ALA A 616 8.42 -2.41 14.80
C ALA A 616 8.22 -3.11 16.15
N TRP A 617 6.98 -3.47 16.49
CA TRP A 617 6.70 -4.29 17.66
C TRP A 617 5.62 -5.33 17.38
N GLY A 618 5.71 -6.51 17.98
CA GLY A 618 4.67 -7.55 17.97
C GLY A 618 4.12 -7.82 19.38
N LEU A 619 3.02 -8.59 19.47
CA LEU A 619 2.41 -8.91 20.77
C LEU A 619 3.27 -9.86 21.62
N THR A 620 3.94 -10.80 20.98
CA THR A 620 4.72 -11.85 21.66
C THR A 620 5.81 -12.40 20.75
N SER A 621 6.92 -12.80 21.35
CA SER A 621 7.99 -13.62 20.74
C SER A 621 7.85 -15.10 21.08
N ASP A 622 6.76 -15.53 21.70
CA ASP A 622 6.52 -16.97 21.91
C ASP A 622 6.24 -17.63 20.57
N ALA A 623 7.22 -18.36 20.03
CA ALA A 623 7.11 -19.01 18.74
C ALA A 623 5.97 -20.04 18.67
N THR A 624 5.42 -20.50 19.79
CA THR A 624 4.28 -21.43 19.84
C THR A 624 2.92 -20.73 19.85
N SER A 625 2.90 -19.42 20.09
CA SER A 625 1.68 -18.63 20.07
C SER A 625 1.17 -18.43 18.65
N THR A 626 -0.15 -18.49 18.48
CA THR A 626 -0.83 -18.06 17.25
C THR A 626 -0.76 -16.55 17.04
N HIS A 627 -0.24 -15.79 18.01
CA HIS A 627 -0.08 -14.34 17.99
C HIS A 627 1.34 -13.85 17.65
N CYS A 628 2.32 -14.76 17.52
CA CYS A 628 3.70 -14.40 17.20
C CYS A 628 3.85 -14.05 15.71
N ALA A 629 4.17 -12.78 15.42
CA ALA A 629 4.37 -12.30 14.06
C ALA A 629 5.71 -12.79 13.45
N GLN A 630 5.73 -13.02 12.14
CA GLN A 630 6.87 -13.65 11.45
C GLN A 630 8.16 -12.82 11.54
N ALA A 631 8.14 -11.59 11.03
CA ALA A 631 9.33 -10.76 10.97
C ALA A 631 9.03 -9.27 11.07
N ALA A 632 9.97 -8.52 11.66
CA ALA A 632 9.90 -7.06 11.67
C ALA A 632 10.16 -6.50 10.26
N PHE A 633 11.18 -7.01 9.56
CA PHE A 633 11.54 -6.58 8.22
C PHE A 633 11.67 -7.79 7.30
N TYR A 634 10.81 -7.91 6.29
CA TYR A 634 10.89 -9.00 5.31
C TYR A 634 11.15 -8.45 3.91
N LEU A 635 12.14 -9.01 3.23
CA LEU A 635 12.48 -8.65 1.86
C LEU A 635 12.25 -9.89 0.99
N ALA A 636 11.14 -9.90 0.24
CA ALA A 636 10.80 -11.03 -0.62
C ALA A 636 11.54 -10.97 -1.95
N GLY A 637 12.05 -12.13 -2.35
CA GLY A 637 12.85 -12.29 -3.57
C GLY A 637 14.27 -11.71 -3.47
N PRO A 638 15.08 -11.88 -4.52
CA PRO A 638 16.43 -11.35 -4.59
C PRO A 638 16.37 -9.84 -4.87
N THR A 639 16.03 -9.04 -3.86
CA THR A 639 16.06 -7.57 -3.93
C THR A 639 17.49 -7.02 -3.80
N VAL A 640 17.72 -5.73 -4.07
CA VAL A 640 19.05 -5.10 -3.98
C VAL A 640 18.95 -3.64 -3.50
N GLU A 641 20.03 -3.10 -2.91
CA GLU A 641 20.12 -1.72 -2.40
C GLU A 641 19.17 -1.40 -1.23
N ASN A 642 18.82 -2.39 -0.41
CA ASN A 642 17.95 -2.20 0.75
C ASN A 642 18.77 -1.99 2.04
N GLN A 643 18.62 -0.81 2.63
CA GLN A 643 19.46 -0.32 3.73
C GLN A 643 18.60 -0.10 4.98
N LEU A 644 18.86 -0.85 6.03
CA LEU A 644 18.15 -0.81 7.31
C LEU A 644 19.09 -0.28 8.40
N PHE A 645 18.82 0.91 8.92
CA PHE A 645 19.67 1.48 9.96
C PHE A 645 18.93 2.25 11.05
N ASN A 646 19.41 2.12 12.29
CA ASN A 646 18.85 2.76 13.48
C ASN A 646 17.36 2.45 13.73
N ASN A 647 16.87 1.30 13.28
CA ASN A 647 15.51 0.83 13.56
C ASN A 647 15.44 0.07 14.89
N THR A 648 14.24 -0.09 15.43
CA THR A 648 13.97 -0.94 16.60
C THR A 648 12.97 -2.03 16.23
N ALA A 649 13.26 -3.29 16.57
CA ALA A 649 12.36 -4.42 16.44
C ALA A 649 12.18 -5.11 17.80
N TYR A 650 10.93 -5.35 18.20
CA TYR A 650 10.57 -5.95 19.47
C TYR A 650 9.51 -7.04 19.32
N ARG A 651 9.71 -8.23 19.90
CA ARG A 651 8.71 -9.33 19.94
C ARG A 651 8.27 -9.86 18.57
N PHE A 652 9.22 -10.46 17.86
CA PHE A 652 8.97 -11.17 16.59
C PHE A 652 9.62 -12.54 16.60
N PHE A 653 9.17 -13.43 15.70
CA PHE A 653 9.89 -14.67 15.45
C PHE A 653 11.30 -14.40 14.87
N THR A 654 11.40 -13.49 13.91
CA THR A 654 12.66 -13.07 13.28
C THR A 654 12.77 -11.54 13.21
N GLY A 655 13.99 -11.00 13.30
CA GLY A 655 14.26 -9.57 13.10
C GLY A 655 14.10 -9.19 11.63
N THR A 656 15.03 -9.64 10.79
CA THR A 656 15.00 -9.44 9.34
C THR A 656 15.21 -10.74 8.57
N GLN A 657 14.52 -10.90 7.44
CA GLN A 657 14.66 -12.06 6.56
C GLN A 657 14.72 -11.64 5.08
N TRP A 658 15.68 -12.20 4.32
CA TRP A 658 15.98 -11.82 2.94
C TRP A 658 16.92 -12.85 2.25
N SER A 659 16.98 -12.86 0.92
CA SER A 659 17.97 -13.57 0.10
C SER A 659 19.14 -12.66 -0.31
N PRO A 660 20.38 -12.90 0.19
CA PRO A 660 21.52 -12.03 -0.10
C PRO A 660 22.06 -12.07 -1.53
N ARG A 661 21.46 -12.86 -2.44
CA ARG A 661 21.99 -13.18 -3.78
C ARG A 661 22.47 -11.96 -4.58
N ASN A 662 21.78 -10.82 -4.44
CA ASN A 662 22.13 -9.59 -5.18
C ASN A 662 22.97 -8.57 -4.39
N GLY A 663 23.17 -8.80 -3.08
CA GLY A 663 24.04 -7.98 -2.24
C GLY A 663 23.54 -6.56 -1.95
N ARG A 664 24.48 -5.70 -1.56
CA ARG A 664 24.30 -4.25 -1.37
C ARG A 664 23.29 -3.87 -0.28
N GLY A 665 23.19 -4.70 0.75
CA GLY A 665 22.38 -4.45 1.94
C GLY A 665 23.21 -3.85 3.08
N LEU A 666 22.66 -2.88 3.81
CA LEU A 666 23.28 -2.33 5.01
C LEU A 666 22.38 -2.60 6.21
N TYR A 667 22.94 -3.16 7.29
CA TYR A 667 22.23 -3.47 8.53
C TYR A 667 22.98 -2.86 9.72
N LEU A 668 22.71 -1.58 9.99
CA LEU A 668 23.57 -0.73 10.81
C LEU A 668 22.85 -0.09 12.00
N GLY A 669 23.36 -0.23 13.21
CA GLY A 669 22.84 0.56 14.35
C GLY A 669 21.43 0.19 14.83
N ASN A 670 20.87 -0.95 14.42
CA ASN A 670 19.52 -1.34 14.78
C ASN A 670 19.47 -1.97 16.19
N LEU A 671 18.32 -1.84 16.86
CA LEU A 671 17.99 -2.52 18.12
C LEU A 671 17.13 -3.76 17.83
N TRP A 672 17.63 -4.93 18.21
CA TRP A 672 16.95 -6.22 18.05
C TRP A 672 16.61 -6.79 19.42
N LEU A 673 15.33 -6.73 19.79
CA LEU A 673 14.86 -6.97 21.16
C LEU A 673 13.85 -8.12 21.16
N ASP A 674 14.05 -9.11 22.03
CA ASP A 674 13.07 -10.19 22.27
C ASP A 674 12.64 -10.90 20.97
N LEU A 675 13.56 -11.65 20.36
CA LEU A 675 13.35 -12.38 19.10
C LEU A 675 13.45 -13.88 19.32
N SER A 676 12.48 -14.66 18.83
CA SER A 676 12.43 -16.11 19.12
C SER A 676 13.55 -16.92 18.45
N SER A 677 14.03 -16.50 17.28
CA SER A 677 14.92 -17.30 16.42
C SER A 677 16.12 -16.49 15.94
N HIS A 678 15.98 -15.68 14.88
CA HIS A 678 17.11 -14.94 14.27
C HIS A 678 16.95 -13.43 14.41
N ALA A 679 18.04 -12.71 14.65
CA ALA A 679 18.11 -11.29 14.29
C ALA A 679 18.24 -11.12 12.77
N PHE A 680 19.09 -11.93 12.13
CA PHE A 680 19.32 -11.90 10.68
C PHE A 680 19.11 -13.29 10.07
N ARG A 681 18.03 -13.48 9.32
CA ARG A 681 17.79 -14.70 8.51
C ARG A 681 18.03 -14.39 7.04
N HIS A 682 19.30 -14.19 6.70
CA HIS A 682 19.79 -13.76 5.40
C HIS A 682 20.39 -14.95 4.64
N GLY A 683 19.52 -15.72 4.00
CA GLY A 683 19.87 -16.95 3.30
C GLY A 683 18.79 -17.33 2.30
N PRO A 684 18.70 -18.60 1.88
CA PRO A 684 17.69 -19.01 0.92
C PRO A 684 16.27 -18.72 1.42
N VAL A 685 15.47 -18.10 0.56
CA VAL A 685 14.04 -17.80 0.80
C VAL A 685 13.16 -18.63 -0.14
N LYS A 686 11.83 -18.62 0.06
CA LYS A 686 10.90 -19.42 -0.76
C LYS A 686 10.95 -19.04 -2.25
N GLU A 687 11.31 -17.78 -2.52
CA GLU A 687 11.38 -17.16 -3.84
C GLU A 687 12.69 -17.49 -4.61
N ASP A 688 13.67 -18.13 -3.95
CA ASP A 688 14.88 -18.62 -4.59
C ASP A 688 14.59 -19.93 -5.36
N ALA A 689 13.97 -19.84 -6.54
CA ALA A 689 13.68 -21.02 -7.35
C ALA A 689 14.95 -21.63 -7.98
N GLY A 690 15.17 -22.93 -7.75
CA GLY A 690 16.16 -23.77 -8.45
C GLY A 690 17.49 -24.02 -7.69
N PRO A 691 18.18 -25.14 -7.98
CA PRO A 691 19.50 -25.44 -7.41
C PRO A 691 20.56 -24.66 -8.16
N VAL A 692 20.83 -23.42 -7.73
CA VAL A 692 22.03 -22.71 -8.18
C VAL A 692 22.81 -22.31 -6.94
N GLU A 693 23.94 -22.97 -6.73
CA GLU A 693 24.94 -22.58 -5.72
C GLU A 693 25.49 -21.21 -6.11
N HIS A 694 25.27 -20.21 -5.25
CA HIS A 694 25.85 -18.89 -5.37
C HIS A 694 26.53 -18.46 -4.07
N GLU A 695 27.82 -18.19 -4.16
CA GLU A 695 28.50 -17.43 -3.11
C GLU A 695 27.86 -16.04 -2.99
N TYR A 696 27.38 -15.70 -1.79
CA TYR A 696 26.74 -14.41 -1.57
C TYR A 696 27.77 -13.27 -1.68
N PRO A 697 27.42 -12.13 -2.30
CA PRO A 697 28.31 -10.99 -2.53
C PRO A 697 28.56 -10.17 -1.26
N HIS A 698 29.10 -10.80 -0.22
CA HIS A 698 29.33 -10.24 1.11
C HIS A 698 30.13 -8.93 1.09
N ARG A 699 31.06 -8.77 0.14
CA ARG A 699 31.85 -7.54 -0.07
C ARG A 699 31.02 -6.26 -0.22
N SER A 700 29.75 -6.39 -0.58
CA SER A 700 28.80 -5.29 -0.73
C SER A 700 27.81 -5.15 0.43
N ILE A 701 27.87 -6.04 1.42
CA ILE A 701 26.93 -6.12 2.54
C ILE A 701 27.63 -5.69 3.83
N ALA A 702 26.95 -4.91 4.66
CA ALA A 702 27.49 -4.42 5.94
C ALA A 702 26.59 -4.81 7.11
N TYR A 703 27.21 -5.31 8.19
CA TYR A 703 26.57 -5.51 9.48
C TYR A 703 27.41 -4.85 10.56
N GLY A 704 26.83 -3.89 11.27
CA GLY A 704 27.60 -3.14 12.25
C GLY A 704 26.79 -2.33 13.23
N ARG A 705 27.41 -2.02 14.37
CA ARG A 705 26.85 -1.14 15.41
C ARG A 705 25.48 -1.54 15.97
N ASN A 706 24.96 -2.73 15.67
CA ASN A 706 23.66 -3.17 16.17
C ASN A 706 23.72 -3.45 17.67
N VAL A 707 22.57 -3.42 18.34
CA VAL A 707 22.43 -3.83 19.75
C VAL A 707 21.38 -4.92 19.84
N PHE A 708 21.75 -6.03 20.48
CA PHE A 708 20.89 -7.20 20.64
C PHE A 708 20.51 -7.38 22.10
N HIS A 709 19.27 -7.74 22.38
CA HIS A 709 18.83 -8.13 23.72
C HIS A 709 17.80 -9.26 23.59
N GLN A 710 18.04 -10.39 24.25
CA GLN A 710 17.13 -11.55 24.21
C GLN A 710 16.81 -12.04 22.79
N VAL A 711 17.84 -12.43 22.03
CA VAL A 711 17.70 -13.06 20.71
C VAL A 711 17.91 -14.57 20.86
N GLY A 712 17.11 -15.37 20.14
CA GLY A 712 17.18 -16.83 20.14
C GLY A 712 18.55 -17.40 19.75
N GLU A 713 18.77 -18.67 20.10
CA GLU A 713 20.06 -19.37 19.97
C GLU A 713 20.56 -19.52 18.53
N GLU A 714 19.68 -19.44 17.54
CA GLU A 714 20.06 -19.48 16.12
C GLU A 714 20.72 -18.17 15.68
N PHE A 715 20.32 -17.03 16.27
CA PHE A 715 20.86 -15.67 16.12
C PHE A 715 21.02 -15.13 14.68
N ALA A 716 21.83 -15.76 13.82
CA ALA A 716 22.01 -15.37 12.43
C ALA A 716 22.21 -16.54 11.46
N LEU A 717 21.65 -16.41 10.27
CA LEU A 717 21.95 -17.17 9.06
C LEU A 717 22.40 -16.16 8.01
N ILE A 718 23.63 -16.27 7.52
CA ILE A 718 24.19 -15.33 6.54
C ILE A 718 24.89 -16.02 5.37
N GLU A 719 25.04 -17.35 5.40
CA GLU A 719 25.75 -18.13 4.38
C GLU A 719 24.78 -19.09 3.68
N GLU A 720 24.95 -19.31 2.38
CA GLU A 720 24.06 -20.15 1.55
C GLU A 720 23.97 -21.60 2.05
N ARG A 721 25.06 -22.12 2.63
CA ARG A 721 25.15 -23.50 3.15
C ARG A 721 24.25 -23.77 4.35
N GLY A 722 23.38 -22.82 4.73
CA GLY A 722 22.45 -22.97 5.83
C GLY A 722 23.12 -22.92 7.20
N ARG A 723 24.37 -22.42 7.27
CA ARG A 723 25.11 -22.37 8.53
C ARG A 723 24.52 -21.30 9.43
N THR A 724 24.02 -21.74 10.57
CA THR A 724 23.53 -20.89 11.64
C THR A 724 24.68 -20.48 12.58
N HIS A 725 24.66 -19.24 13.06
CA HIS A 725 25.68 -18.63 13.92
C HIS A 725 25.06 -18.26 15.26
N ALA A 726 25.48 -18.90 16.35
CA ALA A 726 24.84 -18.77 17.67
C ALA A 726 25.00 -17.39 18.36
N GLY A 727 25.75 -16.46 17.76
CA GLY A 727 25.95 -15.13 18.32
C GLY A 727 26.89 -14.24 17.51
N PRO A 728 27.06 -12.97 17.93
CA PRO A 728 27.80 -11.97 17.17
C PRO A 728 29.24 -12.35 16.84
N ASP A 729 29.96 -13.04 17.73
CA ASP A 729 31.36 -13.39 17.50
C ASP A 729 31.53 -14.42 16.38
N THR A 730 30.67 -15.45 16.36
CA THR A 730 30.68 -16.47 15.29
C THR A 730 30.22 -15.90 13.95
N MET A 731 29.34 -14.91 13.96
CA MET A 731 28.91 -14.20 12.76
C MET A 731 30.01 -13.25 12.25
N ARG A 732 30.67 -12.50 13.15
CA ARG A 732 31.80 -11.62 12.82
C ARG A 732 32.91 -12.37 12.10
N ALA A 733 33.34 -13.52 12.64
CA ALA A 733 34.39 -14.33 12.04
C ALA A 733 34.05 -14.75 10.59
N ALA A 734 32.79 -15.13 10.33
CA ALA A 734 32.33 -15.47 8.99
C ALA A 734 32.29 -14.26 8.05
N LEU A 735 31.81 -13.11 8.54
CA LEU A 735 31.80 -11.86 7.76
C LEU A 735 33.20 -11.38 7.40
N GLU A 736 34.16 -11.49 8.32
CA GLU A 736 35.57 -11.16 8.07
C GLU A 736 36.18 -12.11 7.05
N GLN A 737 35.91 -13.42 7.17
CA GLN A 737 36.36 -14.43 6.22
C GLN A 737 35.82 -14.17 4.80
N ASN A 738 34.56 -13.73 4.70
CA ASN A 738 33.89 -13.46 3.42
C ASN A 738 34.10 -12.01 2.93
N GLY A 739 34.95 -11.22 3.60
CA GLY A 739 35.33 -9.88 3.18
C GLY A 739 34.18 -8.87 3.20
N ALA A 740 33.24 -8.99 4.14
CA ALA A 740 32.09 -8.11 4.25
C ALA A 740 32.49 -6.62 4.37
N LEU A 741 31.63 -5.71 3.93
CA LEU A 741 31.90 -4.27 3.93
C LEU A 741 32.06 -3.72 5.37
N ALA A 742 31.27 -4.26 6.30
CA ALA A 742 31.47 -4.12 7.74
C ALA A 742 31.10 -5.44 8.45
N SER A 743 31.90 -5.81 9.45
CA SER A 743 31.81 -7.09 10.16
C SER A 743 31.76 -6.94 11.68
N ASP A 744 31.68 -5.72 12.23
CA ASP A 744 31.65 -5.52 13.69
C ASP A 744 30.38 -6.11 14.34
N VAL A 745 29.31 -6.30 13.55
CA VAL A 745 27.98 -6.85 13.89
C VAL A 745 27.24 -6.02 14.93
N GLY A 746 27.85 -5.78 16.09
CA GLY A 746 27.24 -5.09 17.21
C GLY A 746 27.59 -5.71 18.57
N VAL A 747 26.80 -5.39 19.59
CA VAL A 747 26.96 -5.86 20.98
C VAL A 747 25.68 -6.49 21.53
N VAL A 748 25.81 -7.49 22.40
CA VAL A 748 24.69 -8.05 23.16
C VAL A 748 24.57 -7.31 24.50
N ALA A 749 23.41 -6.71 24.75
CA ALA A 749 23.11 -6.02 26.00
C ALA A 749 22.66 -7.02 27.07
N GLU A 750 23.33 -7.03 28.23
CA GLU A 750 22.96 -7.88 29.38
C GLU A 750 21.61 -7.51 30.01
N ARG A 751 21.22 -6.24 29.87
CA ARG A 751 19.95 -5.69 30.35
C ARG A 751 19.24 -5.01 29.20
N SER A 752 17.93 -4.79 29.33
CA SER A 752 17.17 -4.08 28.31
C SER A 752 17.85 -2.75 27.95
N PRO A 753 18.16 -2.51 26.67
CA PRO A 753 18.77 -1.26 26.24
C PRO A 753 17.76 -0.10 26.19
N VAL A 754 16.47 -0.37 26.38
CA VAL A 754 15.37 0.61 26.37
C VAL A 754 14.67 0.67 27.72
N ARG A 755 13.93 1.77 27.97
CA ARG A 755 13.32 2.07 29.26
C ARG A 755 12.23 1.08 29.66
N ASP A 756 11.28 0.83 28.76
CA ASP A 756 10.14 -0.04 29.01
C ASP A 756 9.55 -0.53 27.68
N ALA A 757 10.08 -1.65 27.16
CA ALA A 757 9.68 -2.19 25.87
C ALA A 757 8.22 -2.67 25.86
N GLU A 758 7.72 -3.19 26.99
CA GLU A 758 6.33 -3.68 27.10
C GLU A 758 5.32 -2.53 27.03
N ALA A 759 5.66 -1.38 27.59
CA ALA A 759 4.88 -0.14 27.43
C ALA A 759 5.16 0.60 26.11
N HIS A 760 5.92 -0.01 25.20
CA HIS A 760 6.36 0.58 23.92
C HIS A 760 7.18 1.88 24.09
N ASP A 761 7.86 2.06 25.23
CA ASP A 761 8.83 3.13 25.47
C ASP A 761 10.25 2.66 25.09
N PHE A 762 10.54 2.78 23.80
CA PHE A 762 11.82 2.37 23.20
C PHE A 762 12.94 3.41 23.37
N ARG A 763 12.74 4.45 24.20
CA ARG A 763 13.82 5.40 24.49
C ARG A 763 14.96 4.66 25.20
N PRO A 764 16.24 5.01 24.96
CA PRO A 764 17.35 4.37 25.64
C PRO A 764 17.23 4.44 27.17
N ALA A 765 17.49 3.31 27.82
CA ALA A 765 17.62 3.25 29.27
C ALA A 765 18.83 4.05 29.75
N LYS A 766 18.83 4.47 31.02
CA LYS A 766 19.98 5.17 31.62
C LYS A 766 21.20 4.26 31.60
N GLY A 767 22.29 4.72 30.97
CA GLY A 767 23.52 3.94 30.83
C GLY A 767 23.42 2.79 29.83
N SER A 768 22.39 2.80 28.97
CA SER A 768 22.23 1.81 27.90
C SER A 768 23.42 1.82 26.96
N VAL A 769 23.83 0.61 26.53
CA VAL A 769 24.86 0.41 25.50
C VAL A 769 24.43 0.93 24.12
N ALA A 770 23.14 1.26 23.93
CA ALA A 770 22.65 1.90 22.71
C ALA A 770 22.99 3.40 22.63
N ILE A 771 23.34 4.04 23.74
CA ILE A 771 23.74 5.45 23.75
C ILE A 771 25.07 5.58 23.00
N ASP A 772 25.14 6.54 22.06
CA ASP A 772 26.30 6.80 21.18
C ASP A 772 26.70 5.65 20.23
N ALA A 773 25.91 4.56 20.18
CA ALA A 773 26.14 3.43 19.30
C ALA A 773 25.53 3.59 17.88
N GLY A 774 24.61 4.54 17.68
CA GLY A 774 23.87 4.71 16.42
C GLY A 774 24.76 4.88 15.18
N ALA A 775 24.25 4.43 14.03
CA ALA A 775 24.93 4.59 12.76
C ALA A 775 24.57 5.94 12.10
N LYS A 776 25.57 6.55 11.46
CA LYS A 776 25.42 7.67 10.55
C LYS A 776 25.63 7.12 9.15
N VAL A 777 24.62 7.23 8.29
CA VAL A 777 24.62 6.70 6.93
C VAL A 777 24.33 7.82 5.95
N PHE A 778 25.08 7.89 4.85
CA PHE A 778 24.78 8.82 3.77
C PHE A 778 23.63 8.28 2.92
N VAL A 779 22.57 9.07 2.80
CA VAL A 779 21.39 8.74 1.99
C VAL A 779 21.34 9.71 0.81
N PRO A 780 21.51 9.23 -0.44
CA PRO A 780 21.43 10.08 -1.62
C PRO A 780 19.99 10.55 -1.84
N TRP A 781 19.85 11.81 -2.25
CA TRP A 781 18.56 12.35 -2.65
C TRP A 781 18.24 11.95 -4.09
N SER A 782 17.00 11.51 -4.33
CA SER A 782 16.56 11.01 -5.64
C SER A 782 16.73 12.07 -6.72
N LEU A 783 17.40 11.70 -7.82
CA LEU A 783 17.62 12.50 -9.01
C LEU A 783 16.78 11.92 -10.17
N ALA A 784 16.47 12.75 -11.16
CA ALA A 784 15.84 12.27 -12.38
C ALA A 784 16.89 11.63 -13.30
N ARG A 785 16.55 10.48 -13.90
CA ARG A 785 17.39 9.71 -14.84
C ARG A 785 18.83 9.48 -14.36
N PRO A 786 19.04 8.87 -13.17
CA PRO A 786 20.39 8.64 -12.67
C PRO A 786 21.10 7.54 -13.47
N VAL A 787 22.14 7.91 -14.23
CA VAL A 787 22.92 6.99 -15.08
C VAL A 787 24.20 6.48 -14.40
N GLY A 788 24.53 6.98 -13.22
CA GLY A 788 25.64 6.53 -12.38
C GLY A 788 25.52 7.09 -10.96
N GLU A 789 25.84 6.28 -9.95
CA GLU A 789 25.82 6.69 -8.54
C GLU A 789 26.87 5.89 -7.76
N TRP A 790 27.89 6.56 -7.20
CA TRP A 790 28.98 5.89 -6.51
C TRP A 790 29.12 6.38 -5.08
N HIS A 791 29.26 5.43 -4.15
CA HIS A 791 29.57 5.69 -2.75
C HIS A 791 31.01 5.27 -2.47
N PHE A 792 31.83 6.18 -1.94
CA PHE A 792 33.27 5.94 -1.72
C PHE A 792 33.53 5.18 -0.42
N ARG A 793 33.02 3.95 -0.34
CA ARG A 793 33.20 3.04 0.79
C ARG A 793 34.33 2.06 0.48
N ARG A 794 35.24 1.85 1.44
CA ARG A 794 36.37 0.93 1.25
C ARG A 794 35.88 -0.51 1.15
N ASP A 795 36.09 -1.14 -0.01
CA ASP A 795 35.99 -2.59 -0.17
C ASP A 795 37.19 -3.27 0.54
N ASN A 796 36.91 -4.26 1.38
CA ASN A 796 37.92 -4.89 2.25
C ASN A 796 38.75 -5.98 1.53
N VAL A 797 38.44 -6.29 0.27
CA VAL A 797 39.16 -7.28 -0.56
C VAL A 797 39.89 -6.60 -1.73
N ASP A 798 39.23 -5.68 -2.44
CA ASP A 798 39.84 -4.85 -3.49
C ASP A 798 39.44 -3.38 -3.34
N ALA A 799 40.26 -2.63 -2.61
CA ALA A 799 40.08 -1.20 -2.35
C ALA A 799 40.07 -0.32 -3.63
N THR A 800 40.41 -0.87 -4.79
CA THR A 800 40.39 -0.12 -6.05
C THR A 800 39.01 -0.13 -6.73
N VAL A 801 38.02 -0.87 -6.22
CA VAL A 801 36.68 -0.94 -6.81
C VAL A 801 35.72 -0.04 -6.05
N MET A 802 34.93 0.76 -6.79
CA MET A 802 33.85 1.59 -6.24
C MET A 802 32.54 1.19 -6.93
N PRO A 803 31.68 0.41 -6.25
CA PRO A 803 30.45 -0.09 -6.84
C PRO A 803 29.48 1.02 -7.24
N ASP A 804 28.80 0.83 -8.38
CA ASP A 804 27.76 1.71 -8.90
C ASP A 804 26.36 1.28 -8.41
N SER A 805 25.66 2.17 -7.73
CA SER A 805 24.33 2.01 -7.11
C SER A 805 23.21 2.74 -7.84
N HIS A 806 23.39 3.17 -9.09
CA HIS A 806 22.34 3.88 -9.82
C HIS A 806 21.11 2.99 -10.05
N LEU A 807 19.95 3.63 -10.20
CA LEU A 807 18.72 2.93 -10.55
C LEU A 807 17.89 3.86 -11.43
N PHE A 808 17.90 3.60 -12.73
CA PHE A 808 17.03 4.28 -13.69
C PHE A 808 16.19 3.26 -14.45
N LEU A 809 14.88 3.33 -14.25
CA LEU A 809 13.91 2.42 -14.86
C LEU A 809 13.63 2.79 -16.31
N THR A 810 14.47 2.29 -17.20
CA THR A 810 14.28 2.31 -18.65
C THR A 810 13.41 1.14 -19.11
N ALA A 811 13.11 1.09 -20.41
CA ALA A 811 12.36 -0.01 -21.02
C ALA A 811 13.00 -1.41 -20.83
N TYR A 812 14.32 -1.48 -20.63
CA TYR A 812 15.07 -2.73 -20.44
C TYR A 812 15.27 -3.14 -18.97
N ALA A 813 14.78 -2.34 -18.03
CA ALA A 813 14.90 -2.58 -16.60
C ALA A 813 13.87 -3.61 -16.07
N SER A 814 13.65 -4.72 -16.79
CA SER A 814 12.74 -5.81 -16.40
C SER A 814 13.37 -6.78 -15.38
N ASN A 815 14.69 -6.95 -15.42
CA ASN A 815 15.47 -7.61 -14.38
C ASN A 815 16.48 -6.63 -13.77
N LEU A 816 16.12 -6.07 -12.62
CA LEU A 816 16.82 -4.93 -12.01
C LEU A 816 18.16 -5.30 -11.40
N SER A 817 18.37 -6.56 -11.02
CA SER A 817 19.67 -7.04 -10.56
C SER A 817 20.65 -7.26 -11.70
N ALA A 818 20.15 -7.49 -12.93
CA ALA A 818 20.96 -7.69 -14.13
C ALA A 818 21.22 -6.39 -14.91
N MET A 819 20.73 -5.24 -14.43
CA MET A 819 21.03 -3.95 -15.06
C MET A 819 22.54 -3.70 -15.12
N PRO A 820 23.04 -3.08 -16.21
CA PRO A 820 24.46 -2.76 -16.33
C PRO A 820 24.90 -1.89 -15.15
N ARG A 821 26.04 -2.24 -14.57
CA ARG A 821 26.71 -1.48 -13.50
C ARG A 821 28.00 -0.88 -14.05
N TYR A 822 28.26 0.36 -13.68
CA TYR A 822 29.41 1.13 -14.12
C TYR A 822 30.38 1.35 -12.96
N ASP A 823 30.77 0.27 -12.28
CA ASP A 823 31.72 0.34 -11.16
C ASP A 823 32.98 1.10 -11.59
N LEU A 824 33.46 2.02 -10.74
CA LEU A 824 34.71 2.75 -11.02
C LEU A 824 35.91 1.92 -10.57
N LYS A 825 36.99 2.00 -11.34
CA LYS A 825 38.32 1.50 -10.97
C LYS A 825 39.19 2.67 -10.53
N GLY A 826 39.68 2.60 -9.30
CA GLY A 826 40.69 3.50 -8.73
C GLY A 826 42.09 3.16 -9.22
N HIS A 827 42.83 4.18 -9.63
CA HIS A 827 44.24 4.12 -10.02
C HIS A 827 45.08 4.82 -8.96
N GLY A 828 46.18 4.19 -8.54
CA GLY A 828 46.97 4.66 -7.39
C GLY A 828 46.21 4.62 -6.06
N VAL A 829 45.03 4.00 -6.03
CA VAL A 829 44.20 3.83 -4.84
C VAL A 829 44.58 2.55 -4.12
N SER A 830 44.75 2.61 -2.80
CA SER A 830 44.91 1.46 -1.92
C SER A 830 43.98 1.60 -0.71
N ALA A 831 43.99 0.60 0.19
CA ALA A 831 43.23 0.67 1.44
C ALA A 831 43.62 1.89 2.31
N GLN A 832 44.85 2.40 2.19
CA GLN A 832 45.35 3.59 2.89
C GLN A 832 44.87 4.91 2.27
N SER A 833 44.35 4.88 1.04
CA SER A 833 43.76 6.06 0.39
C SER A 833 42.38 6.42 0.97
N PHE A 834 41.74 5.48 1.66
CA PHE A 834 40.46 5.68 2.33
C PHE A 834 40.66 6.18 3.77
N GLY A 835 39.80 7.08 4.20
CA GLY A 835 39.77 7.61 5.56
C GLY A 835 38.36 7.81 6.08
N ASP A 836 38.28 8.29 7.32
CA ASP A 836 37.00 8.62 7.94
C ASP A 836 36.38 9.84 7.27
N GLY A 837 35.18 9.65 6.71
CA GLY A 837 34.39 10.71 6.12
C GLY A 837 33.44 11.34 7.14
N PRO A 838 33.04 12.62 6.96
CA PRO A 838 32.10 13.24 7.87
C PRO A 838 30.67 12.71 7.70
N LEU A 839 30.37 11.93 6.66
CA LEU A 839 29.01 11.47 6.32
C LEU A 839 28.67 10.10 6.91
N GLU A 840 29.66 9.30 7.28
CA GLU A 840 29.48 7.93 7.76
C GLU A 840 30.37 7.66 8.98
N ASN A 841 29.94 6.79 9.91
CA ASN A 841 30.69 6.46 11.14
C ASN A 841 30.90 4.94 11.35
N TRP A 842 30.67 4.16 10.30
CA TRP A 842 30.69 2.69 10.32
C TRP A 842 31.67 2.10 9.30
N THR A 843 32.22 2.93 8.41
CA THR A 843 33.22 2.54 7.41
C THR A 843 34.14 3.72 7.10
N ALA A 844 35.29 3.43 6.48
CA ALA A 844 36.13 4.44 5.85
C ALA A 844 35.43 4.93 4.56
N GLY A 845 34.52 5.89 4.74
CA GLY A 845 33.59 6.39 3.72
C GLY A 845 34.08 7.64 2.97
N ALA A 846 35.37 7.95 3.00
CA ALA A 846 35.96 9.04 2.23
C ALA A 846 37.20 8.57 1.48
N LEU A 847 37.38 9.10 0.26
CA LEU A 847 38.51 8.82 -0.62
C LEU A 847 39.08 10.12 -1.17
N SER A 848 40.40 10.26 -1.18
CA SER A 848 41.09 11.43 -1.75
C SER A 848 41.59 11.16 -3.16
N PHE A 849 41.37 12.12 -4.06
CA PHE A 849 41.92 12.11 -5.43
C PHE A 849 42.79 13.35 -5.65
N ASP A 850 43.90 13.17 -6.37
CA ASP A 850 44.72 14.28 -6.90
C ASP A 850 44.50 14.52 -8.40
N GLY A 851 43.74 13.63 -9.07
CA GLY A 851 43.44 13.70 -10.50
C GLY A 851 44.62 13.40 -11.43
N ARG A 852 45.79 13.02 -10.89
CA ARG A 852 47.01 12.72 -11.65
C ARG A 852 47.54 11.32 -11.34
N THR A 853 47.84 11.04 -10.08
CA THR A 853 48.35 9.74 -9.60
C THR A 853 47.27 8.93 -8.89
N THR A 854 46.28 9.60 -8.31
CA THR A 854 45.10 9.02 -7.66
C THR A 854 43.83 9.56 -8.31
N TYR A 855 43.13 8.69 -9.03
CA TYR A 855 41.88 9.00 -9.72
C TYR A 855 41.03 7.75 -9.89
N ALA A 856 39.74 7.92 -10.21
CA ALA A 856 38.83 6.82 -10.54
C ALA A 856 38.34 6.96 -11.98
N SER A 857 38.15 5.84 -12.67
CA SER A 857 37.69 5.81 -14.05
C SER A 857 36.81 4.59 -14.31
N CYS A 858 35.87 4.71 -15.26
CA CYS A 858 35.24 3.57 -15.91
C CYS A 858 35.65 3.57 -17.38
N ALA A 859 36.01 2.40 -17.93
CA ALA A 859 36.45 2.32 -19.31
C ALA A 859 35.29 2.64 -20.27
N HIS A 860 35.53 3.45 -21.29
CA HIS A 860 34.51 3.76 -22.31
C HIS A 860 33.97 2.50 -22.96
N ASP A 861 34.82 1.50 -23.25
CA ASP A 861 34.37 0.21 -23.77
C ASP A 861 33.35 -0.50 -22.87
N THR A 862 33.46 -0.35 -21.54
CA THR A 862 32.47 -0.87 -20.58
C THR A 862 31.17 -0.08 -20.67
N ILE A 863 31.27 1.26 -20.67
CA ILE A 863 30.11 2.16 -20.75
C ILE A 863 29.36 2.01 -22.07
N ALA A 864 30.06 1.77 -23.18
CA ALA A 864 29.50 1.63 -24.52
C ALA A 864 29.05 0.19 -24.85
N ARG A 865 29.54 -0.83 -24.14
CA ARG A 865 29.27 -2.26 -24.43
C ARG A 865 27.77 -2.56 -24.59
N PRO A 866 27.31 -3.01 -25.76
CA PRO A 866 25.93 -3.49 -25.90
C PRO A 866 25.59 -4.60 -24.91
N PHE A 867 24.35 -4.63 -24.43
CA PHE A 867 23.86 -5.78 -23.64
C PHE A 867 22.47 -6.20 -24.11
N SER A 868 22.22 -7.50 -24.00
CA SER A 868 20.91 -8.08 -24.29
C SER A 868 20.01 -7.99 -23.06
N TYR A 869 18.71 -7.80 -23.28
CA TYR A 869 17.71 -7.76 -22.23
C TYR A 869 16.40 -8.37 -22.72
N GLN A 870 15.57 -8.80 -21.79
CA GLN A 870 14.24 -9.35 -22.07
C GLN A 870 13.23 -8.21 -22.14
N TYR A 871 12.76 -7.90 -23.35
CA TYR A 871 11.72 -6.91 -23.57
C TYR A 871 10.34 -7.61 -23.53
N PRO A 872 9.41 -7.16 -22.68
CA PRO A 872 8.09 -7.75 -22.62
C PRO A 872 7.32 -7.44 -23.92
N VAL A 873 6.77 -8.48 -24.56
CA VAL A 873 5.96 -8.35 -25.78
C VAL A 873 4.51 -8.80 -25.58
N GLU A 874 4.30 -9.84 -24.79
CA GLU A 874 2.98 -10.30 -24.35
C GLU A 874 3.06 -10.77 -22.90
N TRP A 875 1.92 -11.03 -22.25
CA TRP A 875 1.89 -11.60 -20.91
C TRP A 875 2.74 -12.87 -20.87
N GLU A 876 3.73 -12.90 -19.96
CA GLU A 876 4.74 -13.96 -19.81
C GLU A 876 5.68 -14.18 -21.02
N LYS A 877 5.51 -13.47 -22.14
CA LYS A 877 6.40 -13.58 -23.30
C LYS A 877 7.34 -12.39 -23.40
N HIS A 878 8.61 -12.72 -23.61
CA HIS A 878 9.67 -11.75 -23.79
C HIS A 878 10.39 -12.04 -25.09
N GLU A 879 10.88 -10.98 -25.73
CA GLU A 879 11.85 -11.09 -26.80
C GLU A 879 13.20 -10.54 -26.33
N GLU A 880 14.27 -11.17 -26.79
CA GLU A 880 15.60 -10.63 -26.53
C GLU A 880 15.84 -9.42 -27.44
N ARG A 881 16.09 -8.27 -26.83
CA ARG A 881 16.53 -7.04 -27.51
C ARG A 881 17.92 -6.67 -27.06
N GLN A 882 18.59 -5.85 -27.86
CA GLN A 882 19.90 -5.30 -27.52
C GLN A 882 19.81 -3.80 -27.26
N ALA A 883 20.33 -3.34 -26.13
CA ALA A 883 20.47 -1.91 -25.84
C ALA A 883 21.83 -1.41 -26.35
N THR A 884 21.82 -0.41 -27.23
CA THR A 884 23.00 0.24 -27.82
C THR A 884 22.82 1.75 -27.92
N GLY A 885 23.91 2.52 -27.97
CA GLY A 885 23.87 3.97 -28.12
C GLY A 885 22.91 4.64 -27.12
N GLU A 886 22.10 5.58 -27.59
CA GLU A 886 21.15 6.36 -26.76
C GLU A 886 20.15 5.48 -26.00
N ALA A 887 19.85 4.28 -26.49
CA ALA A 887 18.94 3.36 -25.82
C ALA A 887 19.52 2.74 -24.53
N LYS A 888 20.78 3.00 -24.17
CA LYS A 888 21.43 2.46 -22.96
C LYS A 888 21.30 3.35 -21.71
N ALA A 889 20.80 4.58 -21.84
CA ALA A 889 20.78 5.57 -20.77
C ALA A 889 22.04 5.52 -19.88
N SER A 890 23.22 5.70 -20.48
CA SER A 890 24.52 5.52 -19.83
C SER A 890 25.24 6.86 -19.56
N PRO A 891 26.26 6.88 -18.70
CA PRO A 891 27.05 8.09 -18.39
C PRO A 891 27.76 8.77 -19.57
N ASP A 892 27.87 8.10 -20.71
CA ASP A 892 28.52 8.66 -21.92
C ASP A 892 27.58 9.57 -22.71
N ILE A 893 26.27 9.43 -22.50
CA ILE A 893 25.20 10.03 -23.32
C ILE A 893 24.43 11.09 -22.53
N HIS A 894 24.26 10.89 -21.22
CA HIS A 894 23.54 11.75 -20.29
C HIS A 894 24.48 12.32 -19.24
#